data_AF-A0A945FSN8-F1
#
_entry.id   AF-A0A945FSN8-F1
#
_cell.length_a   1.000
_cell.length_b   1.000
_cell.length_c   1.000
_cell.angle_alpha   90.00
_cell.angle_beta   90.00
_cell.angle_gamma   90.00
#
_symmetry.space_group_name_H-M   'P 1'
#
loop_
_entity.id
_entity.type
_entity.pdbx_description
1 polymer ?
#
loop_
_entity_poly.entity_id
_entity_poly.type
_entity_poly.pdbx_seq_one_letter_code
_entity_poly.pdbx_strand_id
1 'polypeptide(L)'
;DYAPVDETGCPIPEPEKRNAITVSAKVFIDCSYEGDVLGLSGVSYTWGRESREHYDESLAGVRPSLWVHDIDPYIEPGNSESGLVPFVQDRKIGPLGSADSLSMGYCFRHEFDMSGKGIPIPEPTNYDPAEFEVYRRAIRGGVDIFSNRHMRTTLNTFTVHKKAPFVGGAQSNRNLMGSTVYGCNESYPNGDWETRSKIWKFHQDFLVNSIHFAKTDPVAPKRMKERAVKTSFRKGVFDETGGWPNQLYVRQARRMVSSYVVTQKDLEGKTDPPHTVGLAAYGVDDWPYAVVVEDGKVALQGGAFSIVYLDNGKYNGSYKIPYEAIVPRKGECDNLVVPVCVSASHIAFTSLRMEPVWMVLGESAGVAAAIAVNDDIPVQDVPYDTLRHKLDELEQKLERVQGTINDNQKSDQSIRWQSQKEWDSQKKGWEWLFPHIDTNADGTISAEEYRGFQKFKTEHEDWEKILRGKKKQVSTGRLDRDTPNIVLIFADDLGIEALNTFGGHGVRTPHLDKLASNGMVFTHCFANPACSPSRAEIMTGTYPRFTGIKHVLAKWSDDTYLDPEKFNSFANQLKKVGYATAIAGKWNVSWLERNNTVRDFGFDESCLWQMYDQDGVKRSRYYEPHFRINGKVEEEAIADQFGPDVLADFLIDFMKRKKNEPFLVYYPALLVHTPYVRVSGGEATSRLPDSEQKNGPECFPEMVEYLDKNVGRLVNAVDDLGISNNTIILFCADNGTHGPVTSIWGENRTRIKGGKMTMTDRGSRVPLIVRWPGTVQSGAQCDDLVELADFLPTFLEIATAPQPMQRIHGQSFLPQLRGEDAHSREWVHIEYKKERHIRTKEWIYADKGTLTKVNELGQPENDPEEQNDQSAVRDEMRKIFASIDGV
;
A
#
# COMPACT_ATOMS: atom_id res chain seq x y z
N ASP A 1 -19.00 -25.73 23.30
CA ASP A 1 -20.25 -26.05 22.60
C ASP A 1 -20.12 -25.79 21.11
N TYR A 2 -20.79 -26.58 20.27
CA TYR A 2 -20.90 -26.31 18.83
C TYR A 2 -22.21 -25.59 18.57
N ALA A 3 -22.12 -24.26 18.43
CA ALA A 3 -23.21 -23.38 18.02
C ALA A 3 -22.80 -22.77 16.67
N PRO A 4 -23.02 -23.46 15.53
CA PRO A 4 -22.74 -22.90 14.22
C PRO A 4 -23.56 -21.62 14.00
N VAL A 5 -23.11 -20.83 13.04
CA VAL A 5 -23.81 -19.62 12.61
C VAL A 5 -24.81 -19.93 11.50
N ASP A 6 -25.88 -19.14 11.42
CA ASP A 6 -26.84 -19.13 10.33
C ASP A 6 -26.26 -18.48 9.06
N GLU A 7 -27.06 -18.41 8.01
CA GLU A 7 -26.70 -17.82 6.70
C GLU A 7 -26.32 -16.33 6.75
N THR A 8 -26.56 -15.65 7.88
CA THR A 8 -26.18 -14.25 8.12
C THR A 8 -25.02 -14.11 9.11
N GLY A 9 -24.42 -15.22 9.54
CA GLY A 9 -23.36 -15.22 10.53
C GLY A 9 -23.84 -15.16 11.98
N CYS A 10 -25.14 -15.33 12.26
CA CYS A 10 -25.68 -15.33 13.62
C CYS A 10 -25.66 -16.74 14.27
N PRO A 11 -25.07 -16.97 15.47
CA PRO A 11 -25.01 -18.23 16.16
C PRO A 11 -26.43 -18.65 16.42
N ILE A 12 -26.61 -19.94 16.33
CA ILE A 12 -27.87 -20.52 16.75
C ILE A 12 -28.02 -20.36 18.27
N PRO A 13 -29.25 -20.08 18.76
CA PRO A 13 -29.51 -19.84 20.17
C PRO A 13 -29.24 -21.07 21.05
N GLU A 14 -29.44 -22.27 20.50
CA GLU A 14 -29.11 -23.52 21.17
C GLU A 14 -27.97 -24.20 20.44
N PRO A 15 -26.87 -24.55 21.11
CA PRO A 15 -25.80 -25.30 20.46
C PRO A 15 -26.31 -26.66 19.99
N GLU A 16 -26.10 -27.00 18.72
CA GLU A 16 -26.42 -28.30 18.13
C GLU A 16 -25.80 -29.47 18.92
N LYS A 17 -24.60 -29.24 19.47
CA LYS A 17 -23.90 -30.22 20.30
C LYS A 17 -23.21 -29.55 21.46
N ARG A 18 -23.63 -29.88 22.69
CA ARG A 18 -22.89 -29.52 23.90
C ARG A 18 -21.64 -30.40 24.04
N ASN A 19 -20.57 -29.83 24.57
CA ASN A 19 -19.28 -30.54 24.72
C ASN A 19 -18.81 -31.21 23.41
N ALA A 20 -19.01 -30.51 22.28
CA ALA A 20 -18.71 -31.07 20.96
C ALA A 20 -17.25 -31.51 20.80
N ILE A 21 -16.35 -30.79 21.47
CA ILE A 21 -14.91 -31.03 21.56
C ILE A 21 -14.50 -30.84 23.02
N THR A 22 -13.62 -31.71 23.51
CA THR A 22 -12.89 -31.52 24.76
C THR A 22 -11.41 -31.32 24.43
N VAL A 23 -10.84 -30.21 24.87
CA VAL A 23 -9.41 -29.89 24.67
C VAL A 23 -8.73 -29.90 26.03
N SER A 24 -7.57 -30.56 26.10
CA SER A 24 -6.69 -30.51 27.27
C SER A 24 -5.37 -29.88 26.86
N ALA A 25 -4.92 -28.89 27.63
CA ALA A 25 -3.67 -28.18 27.40
C ALA A 25 -2.98 -27.93 28.74
N LYS A 26 -1.65 -27.84 28.72
CA LYS A 26 -0.87 -27.44 29.89
C LYS A 26 -1.19 -26.00 30.29
N VAL A 27 -1.34 -25.11 29.31
CA VAL A 27 -1.74 -23.70 29.47
C VAL A 27 -2.79 -23.35 28.43
N PHE A 28 -3.78 -22.55 28.83
CA PHE A 28 -4.78 -21.93 27.97
C PHE A 28 -4.50 -20.43 27.85
N ILE A 29 -4.72 -19.87 26.66
CA ILE A 29 -4.69 -18.43 26.43
C ILE A 29 -6.07 -18.02 25.94
N ASP A 30 -6.76 -17.16 26.70
CA ASP A 30 -8.06 -16.62 26.31
C ASP A 30 -7.91 -15.34 25.48
N CYS A 31 -7.99 -15.51 24.17
CA CYS A 31 -7.93 -14.42 23.21
C CYS A 31 -9.33 -13.96 22.72
N SER A 32 -10.42 -14.38 23.36
CA SER A 32 -11.76 -13.97 22.93
C SER A 32 -12.11 -12.55 23.41
N TYR A 33 -12.98 -11.85 22.66
CA TYR A 33 -13.45 -10.50 23.03
C TYR A 33 -14.43 -10.52 24.22
N GLU A 34 -15.06 -11.68 24.44
CA GLU A 34 -16.04 -11.92 25.48
C GLU A 34 -15.44 -12.46 26.78
N GLY A 35 -14.23 -13.04 26.72
CA GLY A 35 -13.58 -13.70 27.83
C GLY A 35 -14.36 -14.94 28.29
N ASP A 36 -14.67 -15.85 27.36
CA ASP A 36 -15.51 -17.02 27.66
C ASP A 36 -14.74 -18.11 28.41
N VAL A 37 -13.45 -18.29 28.11
CA VAL A 37 -12.61 -19.20 28.91
C VAL A 37 -12.36 -18.59 30.29
N LEU A 38 -12.14 -17.28 30.37
CA LEU A 38 -12.09 -16.50 31.61
C LEU A 38 -13.37 -16.70 32.44
N GLY A 39 -14.54 -16.53 31.85
CA GLY A 39 -15.81 -16.63 32.56
C GLY A 39 -16.11 -18.05 33.08
N LEU A 40 -15.62 -19.08 32.38
CA LEU A 40 -15.83 -20.48 32.73
C LEU A 40 -14.73 -21.08 33.62
N SER A 41 -13.60 -20.41 33.79
CA SER A 41 -12.45 -20.92 34.56
C SER A 41 -12.56 -20.73 36.07
N GLY A 42 -13.52 -19.93 36.54
CA GLY A 42 -13.66 -19.57 37.96
C GLY A 42 -12.75 -18.42 38.40
N VAL A 43 -12.01 -17.80 37.48
CA VAL A 43 -11.22 -16.60 37.74
C VAL A 43 -12.12 -15.39 38.00
N SER A 44 -11.72 -14.51 38.92
CA SER A 44 -12.45 -13.27 39.19
C SER A 44 -12.49 -12.36 37.97
N TYR A 45 -13.68 -11.87 37.62
CA TYR A 45 -13.89 -10.90 36.53
C TYR A 45 -15.02 -9.91 36.86
N THR A 46 -15.08 -8.82 36.09
CA THR A 46 -16.11 -7.77 36.16
C THR A 46 -16.62 -7.41 34.76
N TRP A 47 -17.72 -6.66 34.67
CA TRP A 47 -18.27 -6.08 33.43
C TRP A 47 -19.01 -4.77 33.75
N GLY A 48 -19.44 -4.04 32.73
CA GLY A 48 -20.08 -2.73 32.91
C GLY A 48 -19.08 -1.65 33.32
N ARG A 49 -19.53 -0.71 34.16
CA ARG A 49 -18.79 0.48 34.62
C ARG A 49 -18.71 0.53 36.13
N GLU A 50 -17.50 0.63 36.66
CA GLU A 50 -17.26 0.86 38.09
C GLU A 50 -17.59 2.30 38.49
N SER A 51 -17.88 2.51 39.79
CA SER A 51 -18.04 3.86 40.35
C SER A 51 -16.69 4.57 40.43
N ARG A 52 -16.72 5.90 40.56
CA ARG A 52 -15.51 6.71 40.83
C ARG A 52 -14.74 6.23 42.05
N GLU A 53 -15.46 5.84 43.10
CA GLU A 53 -14.88 5.43 44.38
C GLU A 53 -14.17 4.09 44.30
N HIS A 54 -14.59 3.19 43.40
CA HIS A 54 -14.11 1.81 43.35
C HIS A 54 -12.59 1.71 43.05
N TYR A 55 -12.09 2.51 42.12
CA TYR A 55 -10.66 2.61 41.79
C TYR A 55 -10.06 4.02 41.98
N ASP A 56 -10.86 4.96 42.50
CA ASP A 56 -10.49 6.38 42.62
C ASP A 56 -10.14 6.99 41.24
N GLU A 57 -11.13 6.92 40.34
CA GLU A 57 -11.04 7.36 38.94
C GLU A 57 -12.04 8.48 38.66
N SER A 58 -11.58 9.70 38.41
CA SER A 58 -12.46 10.87 38.22
C SER A 58 -13.35 10.80 36.97
N LEU A 59 -12.94 10.01 35.97
CA LEU A 59 -13.68 9.80 34.73
C LEU A 59 -14.66 8.62 34.81
N ALA A 60 -14.57 7.77 35.83
CA ALA A 60 -15.40 6.56 35.96
C ALA A 60 -16.86 6.87 36.33
N GLY A 61 -17.67 5.81 36.25
CA GLY A 61 -19.10 5.80 36.55
C GLY A 61 -19.97 6.53 35.52
N VAL A 62 -21.21 6.79 35.93
CA VAL A 62 -22.20 7.55 35.15
C VAL A 62 -21.65 8.93 34.81
N ARG A 63 -21.80 9.32 33.54
CA ARG A 63 -21.42 10.63 33.00
C ARG A 63 -22.67 11.40 32.55
N PRO A 64 -22.59 12.72 32.36
CA PRO A 64 -23.71 13.48 31.78
C PRO A 64 -24.06 12.94 30.39
N SER A 65 -25.31 13.15 29.98
CA SER A 65 -25.76 12.87 28.62
C SER A 65 -24.88 13.59 27.60
N LEU A 66 -24.48 12.86 26.55
CA LEU A 66 -23.78 13.42 25.43
C LEU A 66 -24.64 14.47 24.72
N TRP A 67 -25.93 14.20 24.62
CA TRP A 67 -26.88 15.08 23.97
C TRP A 67 -28.29 14.85 24.52
N VAL A 68 -28.97 15.92 24.90
CA VAL A 68 -30.43 15.94 25.14
C VAL A 68 -31.10 16.53 23.89
N HIS A 69 -31.81 15.69 23.15
CA HIS A 69 -32.50 16.05 21.92
C HIS A 69 -33.91 16.56 22.25
N ASP A 70 -34.38 17.59 21.54
CA ASP A 70 -35.72 18.16 21.75
C ASP A 70 -36.82 17.29 21.12
N ILE A 71 -36.96 16.08 21.64
CA ILE A 71 -37.86 15.03 21.17
C ILE A 71 -38.65 14.52 22.37
N ASP A 72 -39.97 14.47 22.24
CA ASP A 72 -40.85 13.87 23.24
C ASP A 72 -40.66 12.33 23.26
N PRO A 73 -40.37 11.72 24.42
CA PRO A 73 -40.08 10.29 24.54
C PRO A 73 -41.32 9.41 24.76
N TYR A 74 -42.51 9.98 24.93
CA TYR A 74 -43.71 9.26 25.37
C TYR A 74 -44.61 8.85 24.20
N ILE A 75 -45.34 7.74 24.33
CA ILE A 75 -46.26 7.26 23.28
C ILE A 75 -47.27 8.34 22.91
N GLU A 76 -47.91 8.94 23.91
CA GLU A 76 -48.71 10.16 23.79
C GLU A 76 -47.86 11.38 24.20
N PRO A 77 -47.59 12.33 23.29
CA PRO A 77 -46.75 13.49 23.60
C PRO A 77 -47.21 14.26 24.84
N GLY A 78 -46.27 14.54 25.74
CA GLY A 78 -46.48 15.23 27.02
C GLY A 78 -47.06 14.38 28.14
N ASN A 79 -47.43 13.12 27.89
CA ASN A 79 -48.04 12.23 28.87
C ASN A 79 -47.08 11.11 29.29
N SER A 80 -46.42 11.26 30.43
CA SER A 80 -45.49 10.25 30.95
C SER A 80 -46.11 8.91 31.32
N GLU A 81 -47.43 8.87 31.56
CA GLU A 81 -48.15 7.63 31.90
C GLU A 81 -48.45 6.78 30.67
N SER A 82 -48.29 7.33 29.45
CA SER A 82 -48.55 6.61 28.21
C SER A 82 -47.49 5.56 27.84
N GLY A 83 -46.37 5.51 28.57
CA GLY A 83 -45.21 4.69 28.25
C GLY A 83 -44.25 5.37 27.28
N LEU A 84 -43.12 4.71 27.00
CA LEU A 84 -42.06 5.26 26.13
C LEU A 84 -42.19 4.77 24.70
N VAL A 85 -41.79 5.61 23.74
CA VAL A 85 -41.63 5.18 22.35
C VAL A 85 -40.48 4.16 22.22
N PRO A 86 -40.54 3.25 21.23
CA PRO A 86 -39.47 2.27 21.02
C PRO A 86 -38.07 2.90 20.88
N PHE A 87 -37.05 2.11 21.22
CA PHE A 87 -35.63 2.50 21.33
C PHE A 87 -35.27 3.51 22.43
N VAL A 88 -36.24 4.08 23.16
CA VAL A 88 -36.00 4.80 24.41
C VAL A 88 -36.17 3.82 25.57
N GLN A 89 -35.14 3.67 26.41
CA GLN A 89 -35.18 2.73 27.53
C GLN A 89 -35.86 3.34 28.76
N ASP A 90 -36.72 2.56 29.41
CA ASP A 90 -37.21 2.83 30.75
C ASP A 90 -36.13 2.46 31.78
N ARG A 91 -35.01 3.20 31.72
CA ARG A 91 -33.84 3.01 32.58
C ARG A 91 -33.59 4.27 33.37
N LYS A 92 -33.53 4.15 34.69
CA LYS A 92 -33.10 5.23 35.57
C LYS A 92 -31.57 5.30 35.59
N ILE A 93 -31.04 6.44 35.16
CA ILE A 93 -29.60 6.73 35.25
C ILE A 93 -29.24 7.12 36.68
N GLY A 94 -28.18 6.49 37.21
CA GLY A 94 -27.66 6.79 38.56
C GLY A 94 -27.03 8.19 38.67
N PRO A 95 -26.68 8.65 39.89
CA PRO A 95 -26.01 9.93 40.06
C PRO A 95 -24.62 9.94 39.40
N LEU A 96 -24.14 11.14 39.02
CA LEU A 96 -22.82 11.32 38.40
C LEU A 96 -21.71 10.60 39.19
N GLY A 97 -21.00 9.68 38.53
CA GLY A 97 -19.91 8.91 39.11
C GLY A 97 -20.29 7.60 39.82
N SER A 98 -21.58 7.26 39.89
CA SER A 98 -22.03 5.93 40.35
C SER A 98 -21.74 4.83 39.31
N ALA A 99 -21.71 3.57 39.74
CA ALA A 99 -21.55 2.42 38.85
C ALA A 99 -22.77 2.23 37.93
N ASP A 100 -22.58 1.57 36.80
CA ASP A 100 -23.66 1.18 35.88
C ASP A 100 -23.35 -0.18 35.25
N SER A 101 -24.36 -1.04 35.08
CA SER A 101 -24.20 -2.38 34.49
C SER A 101 -23.98 -2.35 32.97
N LEU A 102 -24.39 -1.28 32.27
CA LEU A 102 -24.13 -1.12 30.84
C LEU A 102 -22.67 -0.70 30.61
N SER A 103 -22.03 -1.34 29.64
CA SER A 103 -20.76 -0.90 29.06
C SER A 103 -21.02 -0.01 27.83
N MET A 104 -20.09 0.13 26.90
CA MET A 104 -20.33 0.90 25.66
C MET A 104 -21.28 0.15 24.72
N GLY A 105 -22.12 0.88 23.97
CA GLY A 105 -23.05 0.27 23.01
C GLY A 105 -22.33 -0.57 21.95
N TYR A 106 -23.01 -1.55 21.36
CA TYR A 106 -22.46 -2.47 20.34
C TYR A 106 -22.98 -2.12 18.95
N CYS A 107 -22.26 -2.57 17.92
CA CYS A 107 -22.67 -2.39 16.52
C CYS A 107 -22.06 -3.45 15.64
N PHE A 108 -22.46 -3.53 14.38
CA PHE A 108 -21.66 -4.19 13.35
C PHE A 108 -20.84 -3.15 12.57
N ARG A 109 -19.70 -3.56 12.02
CA ARG A 109 -18.91 -2.76 11.08
C ARG A 109 -19.25 -3.20 9.66
N HIS A 110 -20.33 -2.64 9.11
CA HIS A 110 -20.79 -2.99 7.77
C HIS A 110 -19.93 -2.35 6.69
N GLU A 111 -19.67 -3.12 5.63
CA GLU A 111 -19.06 -2.65 4.41
C GLU A 111 -20.15 -2.46 3.34
N PHE A 112 -20.51 -1.21 3.07
CA PHE A 112 -21.52 -0.88 2.07
C PHE A 112 -20.91 -0.58 0.69
N ASP A 113 -21.64 -0.97 -0.34
CA ASP A 113 -21.52 -0.51 -1.71
C ASP A 113 -22.74 0.36 -2.07
N MET A 114 -22.47 1.52 -2.66
CA MET A 114 -23.46 2.51 -3.08
C MET A 114 -23.62 2.57 -4.62
N SER A 115 -22.94 1.69 -5.36
CA SER A 115 -22.95 1.62 -6.82
C SER A 115 -24.17 0.86 -7.39
N GLY A 116 -24.91 0.15 -6.55
CA GLY A 116 -26.00 -0.74 -6.93
C GLY A 116 -25.56 -2.11 -7.46
N LYS A 117 -24.27 -2.45 -7.40
CA LYS A 117 -23.73 -3.75 -7.85
C LYS A 117 -23.41 -4.74 -6.71
N GLY A 118 -23.57 -4.30 -5.46
CA GLY A 118 -23.34 -5.10 -4.26
C GLY A 118 -24.39 -6.18 -4.02
N ILE A 119 -24.28 -6.87 -2.88
CA ILE A 119 -25.28 -7.81 -2.40
C ILE A 119 -26.44 -7.00 -1.80
N PRO A 120 -27.68 -7.13 -2.31
CA PRO A 120 -28.79 -6.35 -1.78
C PRO A 120 -28.98 -6.57 -0.28
N ILE A 121 -29.26 -5.50 0.48
CA ILE A 121 -29.75 -5.64 1.85
C ILE A 121 -31.12 -6.32 1.77
N PRO A 122 -31.38 -7.40 2.52
CA PRO A 122 -32.65 -8.11 2.47
C PRO A 122 -33.80 -7.17 2.85
N GLU A 123 -34.99 -7.43 2.32
CA GLU A 123 -36.19 -6.74 2.81
C GLU A 123 -36.55 -7.25 4.21
N PRO A 124 -37.08 -6.40 5.10
CA PRO A 124 -37.37 -6.80 6.47
C PRO A 124 -38.48 -7.84 6.53
N THR A 125 -38.30 -8.86 7.38
CA THR A 125 -39.32 -9.87 7.67
C THR A 125 -40.23 -9.48 8.83
N ASN A 126 -39.85 -8.49 9.63
CA ASN A 126 -40.48 -8.08 10.90
C ASN A 126 -40.50 -6.54 11.09
N TYR A 127 -40.82 -5.77 10.04
CA TYR A 127 -40.87 -4.31 10.13
C TYR A 127 -42.15 -3.80 10.80
N ASP A 128 -42.00 -3.08 11.93
CA ASP A 128 -43.07 -2.27 12.52
C ASP A 128 -42.74 -0.76 12.38
N PRO A 129 -43.52 0.00 11.59
CA PRO A 129 -43.35 1.45 11.45
C PRO A 129 -43.44 2.24 12.76
N ALA A 130 -44.05 1.69 13.81
CA ALA A 130 -44.15 2.32 15.12
C ALA A 130 -42.80 2.35 15.86
N GLU A 131 -41.89 1.41 15.57
CA GLU A 131 -40.55 1.37 16.17
C GLU A 131 -39.72 2.63 15.87
N PHE A 132 -39.97 3.25 14.71
CA PHE A 132 -39.20 4.40 14.23
C PHE A 132 -39.78 5.74 14.65
N GLU A 133 -40.75 5.77 15.57
CA GLU A 133 -41.45 6.99 15.96
C GLU A 133 -40.51 8.06 16.56
N VAL A 134 -39.51 7.67 17.36
CA VAL A 134 -38.52 8.61 17.90
C VAL A 134 -37.75 9.36 16.79
N TYR A 135 -37.36 8.65 15.73
CA TYR A 135 -36.69 9.22 14.57
C TYR A 135 -37.65 10.06 13.73
N ARG A 136 -38.90 9.61 13.61
CA ARG A 136 -39.95 10.34 12.88
C ARG A 136 -40.21 11.71 13.52
N ARG A 137 -40.31 11.77 14.85
CA ARG A 137 -40.45 13.02 15.62
C ARG A 137 -39.26 13.94 15.41
N ALA A 138 -38.04 13.40 15.51
CA ALA A 138 -36.82 14.17 15.28
C ALA A 138 -36.78 14.81 13.88
N ILE A 139 -37.04 14.03 12.84
CA ILE A 139 -37.01 14.50 11.45
C ILE A 139 -38.08 15.55 11.19
N ARG A 140 -39.31 15.34 11.68
CA ARG A 140 -40.41 16.33 11.57
C ARG A 140 -40.10 17.63 12.30
N GLY A 141 -39.51 17.54 13.48
CA GLY A 141 -39.12 18.68 14.31
C GLY A 141 -37.83 19.37 13.85
N GLY A 142 -37.13 18.85 12.85
CA GLY A 142 -35.84 19.37 12.42
C GLY A 142 -34.72 19.20 13.46
N VAL A 143 -34.87 18.24 14.38
CA VAL A 143 -33.89 17.95 15.43
C VAL A 143 -32.71 17.18 14.83
N ASP A 144 -31.50 17.63 15.13
CA ASP A 144 -30.29 16.94 14.67
C ASP A 144 -30.06 15.65 15.45
N ILE A 145 -30.20 14.52 14.74
CA ILE A 145 -30.00 13.16 15.25
C ILE A 145 -28.90 12.41 14.49
N PHE A 146 -28.23 13.08 13.54
CA PHE A 146 -27.25 12.47 12.65
C PHE A 146 -25.82 12.91 12.97
N SER A 147 -25.64 14.11 13.49
CA SER A 147 -24.33 14.65 13.84
C SER A 147 -23.70 13.95 15.04
N ASN A 148 -22.36 13.95 15.07
CA ASN A 148 -21.60 13.44 16.21
C ASN A 148 -21.23 14.59 17.15
N ARG A 149 -21.28 14.33 18.45
CA ARG A 149 -20.78 15.21 19.51
C ARG A 149 -19.76 14.44 20.36
N HIS A 150 -18.64 15.06 20.74
CA HIS A 150 -17.64 14.46 21.63
C HIS A 150 -16.64 15.48 22.20
N MET A 151 -15.89 15.10 23.24
CA MET A 151 -14.71 15.77 23.77
C MET A 151 -13.45 15.07 23.26
N ARG A 152 -12.46 15.84 22.78
CA ARG A 152 -11.22 15.27 22.20
C ARG A 152 -9.94 15.73 22.92
N THR A 153 -9.64 17.03 22.84
CA THR A 153 -8.33 17.57 23.29
C THR A 153 -8.36 18.22 24.67
N THR A 154 -9.53 18.69 25.11
CA THR A 154 -9.68 19.39 26.39
C THR A 154 -10.91 18.86 27.09
N LEU A 155 -10.73 18.39 28.32
CA LEU A 155 -11.85 18.01 29.17
C LEU A 155 -12.83 19.19 29.26
N ASN A 156 -14.12 18.89 29.16
CA ASN A 156 -15.23 19.86 29.20
C ASN A 156 -15.42 20.73 27.94
N THR A 157 -14.67 20.52 26.85
CA THR A 157 -14.95 21.17 25.56
C THR A 157 -15.52 20.17 24.56
N PHE A 158 -16.70 20.47 24.02
CA PHE A 158 -17.37 19.64 23.02
C PHE A 158 -17.10 20.12 21.61
N THR A 159 -16.87 19.18 20.70
CA THR A 159 -16.86 19.38 19.25
C THR A 159 -18.10 18.70 18.66
N VAL A 160 -18.75 19.38 17.72
CA VAL A 160 -19.87 18.83 16.94
C VAL A 160 -19.45 18.71 15.49
N HIS A 161 -19.55 17.51 14.93
CA HIS A 161 -19.31 17.24 13.53
C HIS A 161 -20.63 16.96 12.82
N LYS A 162 -21.03 17.89 11.94
CA LYS A 162 -22.24 17.73 11.14
C LYS A 162 -22.12 16.52 10.21
N LYS A 163 -23.16 15.70 10.15
CA LYS A 163 -23.21 14.53 9.28
C LYS A 163 -24.46 14.56 8.40
N ALA A 164 -24.34 14.01 7.20
CA ALA A 164 -25.47 13.82 6.32
C ALA A 164 -26.41 12.72 6.89
N PRO A 165 -27.74 12.82 6.67
CA PRO A 165 -28.69 11.79 7.06
C PRO A 165 -28.35 10.43 6.45
N PHE A 166 -27.92 9.48 7.27
CA PHE A 166 -27.60 8.11 6.86
C PHE A 166 -27.60 7.16 8.05
N VAL A 167 -27.98 5.91 7.82
CA VAL A 167 -27.94 4.84 8.82
C VAL A 167 -26.94 3.77 8.40
N GLY A 168 -26.21 3.21 9.37
CA GLY A 168 -25.36 2.02 9.18
C GLY A 168 -23.86 2.29 9.05
N GLY A 169 -23.41 3.52 8.77
CA GLY A 169 -21.99 3.79 8.59
C GLY A 169 -21.21 3.77 9.92
N ALA A 170 -20.02 3.17 9.94
CA ALA A 170 -19.07 3.14 11.07
C ALA A 170 -18.78 4.52 11.71
N GLN A 171 -18.98 5.61 10.96
CA GLN A 171 -18.77 6.99 11.40
C GLN A 171 -19.98 7.61 12.14
N SER A 172 -21.09 6.89 12.30
CA SER A 172 -22.33 7.37 12.94
C SER A 172 -22.44 7.01 14.43
N ASN A 173 -21.42 6.41 15.02
CA ASN A 173 -21.59 5.66 16.27
C ASN A 173 -21.75 6.52 17.55
N ARG A 174 -21.84 7.87 17.46
CA ARG A 174 -22.13 8.82 18.57
C ARG A 174 -23.36 9.70 18.31
N ASN A 175 -24.20 9.33 17.36
CA ASN A 175 -25.46 10.02 17.10
C ASN A 175 -26.64 9.19 17.64
N LEU A 176 -27.84 9.76 17.63
CA LEU A 176 -29.06 9.08 18.07
C LEU A 176 -29.52 8.03 17.05
N MET A 177 -29.37 8.31 15.74
CA MET A 177 -29.70 7.39 14.65
C MET A 177 -28.43 6.94 13.92
N GLY A 178 -27.82 5.86 14.43
CA GLY A 178 -26.52 5.35 13.98
C GLY A 178 -26.49 3.84 13.85
N SER A 179 -25.32 3.27 13.57
CA SER A 179 -25.15 1.81 13.52
C SER A 179 -25.05 1.14 14.90
N THR A 180 -24.77 1.94 15.94
CA THR A 180 -24.77 1.47 17.33
C THR A 180 -26.19 1.49 17.87
N VAL A 181 -26.64 0.36 18.42
CA VAL A 181 -27.90 0.30 19.17
C VAL A 181 -27.58 0.31 20.65
N TYR A 182 -28.07 1.33 21.35
CA TYR A 182 -27.75 1.57 22.74
C TYR A 182 -28.69 0.80 23.67
N GLY A 183 -28.22 0.45 24.86
CA GLY A 183 -29.03 -0.15 25.94
C GLY A 183 -29.37 -1.63 25.79
N CYS A 184 -29.02 -2.28 24.67
CA CYS A 184 -29.43 -3.66 24.38
C CYS A 184 -28.40 -4.72 24.78
N ASN A 185 -27.22 -4.33 25.29
CA ASN A 185 -26.08 -5.22 25.50
C ASN A 185 -25.77 -5.56 26.97
N GLU A 186 -26.63 -5.19 27.91
CA GLU A 186 -26.42 -5.44 29.35
C GLU A 186 -26.19 -6.92 29.68
N SER A 187 -27.01 -7.79 29.10
CA SER A 187 -26.95 -9.24 29.33
C SER A 187 -25.91 -9.95 28.45
N TYR A 188 -25.27 -9.28 27.50
CA TYR A 188 -24.35 -9.92 26.56
C TYR A 188 -23.10 -10.53 27.23
N PRO A 189 -22.39 -9.84 28.15
CA PRO A 189 -21.15 -10.36 28.73
C PRO A 189 -21.34 -11.72 29.38
N ASN A 190 -22.41 -11.90 30.17
CA ASN A 190 -22.72 -13.15 30.87
C ASN A 190 -23.86 -13.97 30.24
N GLY A 191 -24.30 -13.59 29.04
CA GLY A 191 -25.37 -14.27 28.34
C GLY A 191 -24.92 -15.63 27.79
N ASP A 192 -25.84 -16.57 27.78
CA ASP A 192 -25.70 -17.83 27.03
C ASP A 192 -25.87 -17.58 25.52
N TRP A 193 -25.74 -18.65 24.73
CA TRP A 193 -25.90 -18.57 23.28
C TRP A 193 -27.27 -18.02 22.88
N GLU A 194 -28.34 -18.37 23.57
CA GLU A 194 -29.68 -17.84 23.28
C GLU A 194 -29.72 -16.32 23.47
N THR A 195 -29.23 -15.84 24.62
CA THR A 195 -29.19 -14.43 24.95
C THR A 195 -28.33 -13.64 23.95
N ARG A 196 -27.12 -14.13 23.64
CA ARG A 196 -26.21 -13.46 22.69
C ARG A 196 -26.75 -13.47 21.27
N SER A 197 -27.37 -14.56 20.82
CA SER A 197 -27.97 -14.68 19.48
C SER A 197 -29.15 -13.72 19.31
N LYS A 198 -30.00 -13.57 20.34
CA LYS A 198 -31.08 -12.56 20.33
C LYS A 198 -30.53 -11.15 20.18
N ILE A 199 -29.47 -10.81 20.91
CA ILE A 199 -28.82 -9.50 20.81
C ILE A 199 -28.19 -9.32 19.42
N TRP A 200 -27.58 -10.36 18.84
CA TRP A 200 -26.99 -10.27 17.50
C TRP A 200 -28.05 -10.04 16.43
N LYS A 201 -29.10 -10.85 16.47
CA LYS A 201 -30.22 -10.75 15.54
C LYS A 201 -30.90 -9.39 15.61
N PHE A 202 -31.07 -8.85 16.83
CA PHE A 202 -31.59 -7.51 17.02
C PHE A 202 -30.76 -6.42 16.32
N HIS A 203 -29.43 -6.50 16.33
CA HIS A 203 -28.58 -5.54 15.61
C HIS A 203 -28.72 -5.65 14.08
N GLN A 204 -28.84 -6.88 13.56
CA GLN A 204 -29.06 -7.10 12.13
C GLN A 204 -30.43 -6.56 11.69
N ASP A 205 -31.48 -6.93 12.42
CA ASP A 205 -32.85 -6.51 12.13
C ASP A 205 -32.99 -4.99 12.25
N PHE A 206 -32.35 -4.37 13.25
CA PHE A 206 -32.32 -2.91 13.38
C PHE A 206 -31.74 -2.22 12.15
N LEU A 207 -30.64 -2.74 11.57
CA LEU A 207 -30.08 -2.18 10.34
C LEU A 207 -31.08 -2.30 9.19
N VAL A 208 -31.60 -3.50 8.97
CA VAL A 208 -32.53 -3.79 7.86
C VAL A 208 -33.76 -2.89 7.97
N ASN A 209 -34.38 -2.84 9.15
CA ASN A 209 -35.56 -2.02 9.44
C ASN A 209 -35.24 -0.53 9.29
N SER A 210 -34.05 -0.07 9.70
CA SER A 210 -33.64 1.33 9.54
C SER A 210 -33.44 1.74 8.08
N ILE A 211 -32.85 0.86 7.26
CA ILE A 211 -32.70 1.09 5.82
C ILE A 211 -34.07 1.05 5.13
N HIS A 212 -34.97 0.16 5.55
CA HIS A 212 -36.33 0.12 5.05
C HIS A 212 -37.09 1.41 5.40
N PHE A 213 -37.07 1.85 6.67
CA PHE A 213 -37.61 3.15 7.11
C PHE A 213 -37.06 4.31 6.27
N ALA A 214 -35.74 4.33 6.05
CA ALA A 214 -35.08 5.36 5.25
C ALA A 214 -35.55 5.39 3.78
N LYS A 215 -35.92 4.23 3.21
CA LYS A 215 -36.47 4.10 1.85
C LYS A 215 -37.95 4.51 1.77
N THR A 216 -38.76 4.06 2.73
CA THR A 216 -40.23 4.02 2.57
C THR A 216 -40.98 5.09 3.37
N ASP A 217 -40.45 5.56 4.50
CA ASP A 217 -41.23 6.46 5.36
C ASP A 217 -41.42 7.85 4.70
N PRO A 218 -42.65 8.42 4.68
CA PRO A 218 -42.91 9.73 4.11
C PRO A 218 -42.05 10.85 4.70
N VAL A 219 -41.69 10.78 5.99
CA VAL A 219 -40.90 11.84 6.64
C VAL A 219 -39.43 11.82 6.27
N ALA A 220 -38.90 10.67 5.82
CA ALA A 220 -37.47 10.54 5.55
C ALA A 220 -37.02 11.57 4.48
N PRO A 221 -35.96 12.38 4.74
CA PRO A 221 -35.52 13.40 3.81
C PRO A 221 -35.13 12.83 2.44
N LYS A 222 -35.31 13.61 1.37
CA LYS A 222 -34.99 13.19 -0.01
C LYS A 222 -33.58 12.57 -0.13
N ARG A 223 -32.57 13.24 0.44
CA ARG A 223 -31.18 12.77 0.42
C ARG A 223 -30.99 11.44 1.17
N MET A 224 -31.76 11.19 2.23
CA MET A 224 -31.74 9.94 2.99
C MET A 224 -32.33 8.79 2.15
N LYS A 225 -33.47 9.03 1.49
CA LYS A 225 -34.13 8.07 0.58
C LYS A 225 -33.22 7.67 -0.57
N GLU A 226 -32.67 8.66 -1.27
CA GLU A 226 -31.77 8.45 -2.42
C GLU A 226 -30.54 7.63 -2.04
N ARG A 227 -30.03 7.84 -0.82
CA ARG A 227 -28.89 7.09 -0.30
C ARG A 227 -29.30 5.66 0.04
N ALA A 228 -30.36 5.47 0.82
CA ALA A 228 -30.80 4.15 1.26
C ALA A 228 -31.22 3.21 0.11
N VAL A 229 -31.79 3.75 -0.97
CA VAL A 229 -32.13 2.96 -2.18
C VAL A 229 -30.89 2.38 -2.85
N LYS A 230 -29.74 3.07 -2.78
CA LYS A 230 -28.48 2.64 -3.40
C LYS A 230 -27.63 1.77 -2.48
N THR A 231 -27.99 1.63 -1.20
CA THR A 231 -27.20 0.90 -0.22
C THR A 231 -27.34 -0.61 -0.40
N SER A 232 -26.21 -1.27 -0.61
CA SER A 232 -26.04 -2.72 -0.69
C SER A 232 -24.81 -3.13 0.13
N PHE A 233 -24.68 -4.40 0.53
CA PHE A 233 -23.42 -4.90 1.09
C PHE A 233 -22.36 -5.06 -0.01
N ARG A 234 -21.10 -4.84 0.34
CA ARG A 234 -19.97 -4.98 -0.59
C ARG A 234 -19.69 -6.46 -0.87
N LYS A 235 -19.61 -6.84 -2.15
CA LYS A 235 -19.16 -8.18 -2.59
C LYS A 235 -17.68 -8.41 -2.30
N GLY A 236 -17.32 -9.66 -2.04
CA GLY A 236 -15.96 -10.14 -1.79
C GLY A 236 -15.44 -9.90 -0.37
N VAL A 237 -16.27 -9.38 0.56
CA VAL A 237 -15.84 -9.12 1.96
C VAL A 237 -16.40 -10.14 2.94
N PHE A 238 -17.71 -10.39 2.87
CA PHE A 238 -18.45 -11.31 3.76
C PHE A 238 -19.45 -12.12 2.94
N ASP A 239 -19.02 -12.62 1.77
CA ASP A 239 -19.93 -13.28 0.81
C ASP A 239 -20.53 -14.57 1.40
N GLU A 240 -19.78 -15.24 2.28
CA GLU A 240 -20.17 -16.45 3.00
C GLU A 240 -21.38 -16.27 3.93
N THR A 241 -21.67 -15.04 4.36
CA THR A 241 -22.81 -14.66 5.21
C THR A 241 -23.75 -13.68 4.50
N GLY A 242 -23.73 -13.63 3.17
CA GLY A 242 -24.59 -12.74 2.39
C GLY A 242 -24.30 -11.25 2.60
N GLY A 243 -23.08 -10.88 3.00
CA GLY A 243 -22.62 -9.52 3.22
C GLY A 243 -22.59 -9.07 4.69
N TRP A 244 -23.01 -9.93 5.63
CA TRP A 244 -23.03 -9.63 7.07
C TRP A 244 -21.66 -9.86 7.73
N PRO A 245 -21.13 -8.92 8.54
CA PRO A 245 -19.87 -9.18 9.23
C PRO A 245 -19.97 -10.38 10.18
N ASN A 246 -18.94 -11.22 10.19
CA ASN A 246 -18.89 -12.47 10.97
C ASN A 246 -18.81 -12.29 12.50
N GLN A 247 -18.79 -11.04 13.01
CA GLN A 247 -18.59 -10.75 14.44
C GLN A 247 -19.27 -9.42 14.84
N LEU A 248 -19.91 -9.40 16.01
CA LEU A 248 -20.38 -8.18 16.68
C LEU A 248 -19.17 -7.36 17.02
N TYR A 249 -19.23 -6.06 16.77
CA TYR A 249 -18.26 -5.16 17.33
C TYR A 249 -18.57 -4.94 18.82
N VAL A 250 -18.11 -5.88 19.65
CA VAL A 250 -18.14 -5.83 21.11
C VAL A 250 -17.06 -4.86 21.56
N ARG A 251 -17.47 -3.69 22.08
CA ARG A 251 -16.51 -2.70 22.58
C ARG A 251 -15.93 -3.09 23.94
N GLN A 252 -16.71 -3.77 24.77
CA GLN A 252 -16.31 -4.23 26.10
C GLN A 252 -17.33 -5.24 26.61
N ALA A 253 -16.86 -6.45 26.93
CA ALA A 253 -17.61 -7.48 27.64
C ALA A 253 -17.02 -7.67 29.05
N ARG A 254 -16.46 -8.85 29.34
CA ARG A 254 -15.79 -9.15 30.61
C ARG A 254 -14.39 -8.52 30.65
N ARG A 255 -13.94 -8.23 31.87
CA ARG A 255 -12.56 -7.84 32.20
C ARG A 255 -12.13 -8.65 33.39
N MET A 256 -10.96 -9.28 33.33
CA MET A 256 -10.39 -10.00 34.46
C MET A 256 -10.19 -9.03 35.65
N VAL A 257 -10.15 -9.56 36.87
CA VAL A 257 -9.79 -8.79 38.06
C VAL A 257 -8.64 -9.51 38.74
N SER A 258 -7.41 -9.09 38.43
CA SER A 258 -6.19 -9.73 38.92
C SER A 258 -5.59 -9.04 40.15
N SER A 259 -4.32 -9.31 40.46
CA SER A 259 -3.50 -8.63 41.47
C SER A 259 -3.13 -7.21 41.02
N TYR A 260 -3.07 -6.96 39.71
CA TYR A 260 -2.99 -5.62 39.15
C TYR A 260 -4.21 -5.33 38.27
N VAL A 261 -4.82 -4.16 38.47
CA VAL A 261 -5.88 -3.64 37.60
C VAL A 261 -5.34 -2.36 36.98
N VAL A 262 -5.25 -2.30 35.65
CA VAL A 262 -4.87 -1.07 34.96
C VAL A 262 -6.01 -0.06 35.12
N THR A 263 -5.71 1.17 35.52
CA THR A 263 -6.68 2.22 35.84
C THR A 263 -6.34 3.54 35.17
N GLN A 264 -7.22 4.54 35.32
CA GLN A 264 -6.99 5.93 34.92
C GLN A 264 -5.64 6.47 35.41
N LYS A 265 -5.16 6.05 36.59
CA LYS A 265 -3.88 6.51 37.16
C LYS A 265 -2.67 6.10 36.30
N ASP A 266 -2.76 4.95 35.65
CA ASP A 266 -1.76 4.47 34.69
C ASP A 266 -1.74 5.34 33.43
N LEU A 267 -2.93 5.64 32.90
CA LEU A 267 -3.11 6.52 31.73
C LEU A 267 -2.67 7.97 32.02
N GLU A 268 -2.82 8.43 33.26
CA GLU A 268 -2.33 9.74 33.73
C GLU A 268 -0.81 9.76 33.98
N GLY A 269 -0.16 8.59 33.96
CA GLY A 269 1.25 8.47 34.29
C GLY A 269 1.58 8.80 35.75
N LYS A 270 0.61 8.58 36.66
CA LYS A 270 0.78 8.68 38.12
C LYS A 270 1.36 7.41 38.74
N THR A 271 1.35 6.32 37.98
CA THR A 271 1.92 5.02 38.33
C THR A 271 2.98 4.61 37.31
N ASP A 272 3.89 3.75 37.76
CA ASP A 272 4.92 3.10 36.94
C ASP A 272 5.00 1.64 37.39
N PRO A 273 4.05 0.78 36.96
CA PRO A 273 4.02 -0.59 37.43
C PRO A 273 5.30 -1.35 37.03
N PRO A 274 5.87 -2.17 37.94
CA PRO A 274 6.94 -3.07 37.58
C PRO A 274 6.40 -4.16 36.65
N HIS A 275 7.29 -4.98 36.10
CA HIS A 275 6.93 -6.15 35.30
C HIS A 275 6.18 -5.86 33.98
N THR A 276 6.53 -4.78 33.28
CA THR A 276 5.92 -4.44 31.99
C THR A 276 6.02 -5.56 30.96
N VAL A 277 4.89 -5.95 30.40
CA VAL A 277 4.80 -6.87 29.25
C VAL A 277 4.18 -6.22 28.03
N GLY A 278 3.75 -4.96 28.13
CA GLY A 278 3.31 -4.22 26.96
C GLY A 278 3.21 -2.73 27.24
N LEU A 279 3.34 -1.94 26.17
CA LEU A 279 2.97 -0.53 26.18
C LEU A 279 1.67 -0.35 25.42
N ALA A 280 0.73 0.37 26.02
CA ALA A 280 -0.43 0.89 25.32
C ALA A 280 -0.26 2.39 25.06
N ALA A 281 -0.78 2.84 23.92
CA ALA A 281 -0.74 4.25 23.51
C ALA A 281 -2.03 4.61 22.76
N TYR A 282 -3.08 4.92 23.52
CA TYR A 282 -4.35 5.44 23.01
C TYR A 282 -5.06 6.27 24.07
N GLY A 283 -5.79 7.32 23.69
CA GLY A 283 -6.58 8.10 24.65
C GLY A 283 -7.81 7.34 25.13
N VAL A 284 -8.45 7.84 26.19
CA VAL A 284 -9.77 7.35 26.65
C VAL A 284 -10.80 7.55 25.55
N ASP A 285 -11.43 6.46 25.09
CA ASP A 285 -12.43 6.45 24.03
C ASP A 285 -13.70 5.73 24.50
N ASP A 286 -14.50 6.46 25.29
CA ASP A 286 -15.78 6.01 25.84
C ASP A 286 -16.94 6.41 24.93
N TRP A 287 -17.83 5.46 24.64
CA TRP A 287 -18.94 5.61 23.70
C TRP A 287 -20.31 5.60 24.41
N PRO A 288 -21.34 6.25 23.84
CA PRO A 288 -22.66 6.26 24.45
C PRO A 288 -23.19 4.85 24.64
N TYR A 289 -24.06 4.69 25.64
CA TYR A 289 -24.49 3.36 26.07
C TYR A 289 -25.98 3.20 26.29
N ALA A 290 -26.74 4.28 26.42
CA ALA A 290 -28.19 4.25 26.57
C ALA A 290 -28.85 5.45 25.87
N VAL A 291 -30.13 5.31 25.57
CA VAL A 291 -31.06 6.35 25.13
C VAL A 291 -32.19 6.38 26.15
N VAL A 292 -32.25 7.44 26.96
CA VAL A 292 -33.13 7.52 28.13
C VAL A 292 -33.95 8.80 28.11
N VAL A 293 -34.81 8.98 29.11
CA VAL A 293 -35.52 10.23 29.35
C VAL A 293 -34.74 11.12 30.30
N GLU A 294 -34.45 12.35 29.89
CA GLU A 294 -33.89 13.42 30.72
C GLU A 294 -34.74 14.68 30.53
N ASP A 295 -35.26 15.24 31.63
CA ASP A 295 -36.13 16.44 31.63
C ASP A 295 -37.30 16.37 30.62
N GLY A 296 -37.92 15.18 30.51
CA GLY A 296 -39.04 14.93 29.60
C GLY A 296 -38.65 14.87 28.12
N LYS A 297 -37.36 14.70 27.82
CA LYS A 297 -36.78 14.67 26.47
C LYS A 297 -35.93 13.43 26.25
N VAL A 298 -35.70 13.07 24.98
CA VAL A 298 -34.80 11.97 24.61
C VAL A 298 -33.34 12.37 24.80
N ALA A 299 -32.59 11.60 25.57
CA ALA A 299 -31.18 11.86 25.85
C ALA A 299 -30.29 10.66 25.48
N LEU A 300 -29.20 10.95 24.78
CA LEU A 300 -28.14 10.00 24.48
C LEU A 300 -27.11 10.01 25.61
N GLN A 301 -27.04 8.92 26.36
CA GLN A 301 -26.39 8.86 27.66
C GLN A 301 -24.90 8.47 27.57
N GLY A 302 -24.05 9.23 28.26
CA GLY A 302 -22.62 8.98 28.42
C GLY A 302 -21.78 9.08 27.13
N GLY A 303 -20.54 8.60 27.17
CA GLY A 303 -19.72 8.52 25.96
C GLY A 303 -19.26 9.86 25.41
N ALA A 304 -18.81 10.77 26.27
CA ALA A 304 -18.28 12.05 25.83
C ALA A 304 -16.81 11.95 25.38
N PHE A 305 -16.04 10.98 25.87
CA PHE A 305 -14.60 10.94 25.64
C PHE A 305 -14.25 10.28 24.30
N SER A 306 -13.55 11.01 23.44
CA SER A 306 -13.08 10.53 22.14
C SER A 306 -11.58 10.77 22.04
N ILE A 307 -10.79 9.77 22.43
CA ILE A 307 -9.31 9.80 22.38
C ILE A 307 -8.75 10.93 23.28
N VAL A 308 -9.19 10.94 24.53
CA VAL A 308 -8.72 11.92 25.53
C VAL A 308 -7.46 11.41 26.21
N TYR A 309 -6.33 12.09 26.01
CA TYR A 309 -5.06 11.79 26.69
C TYR A 309 -5.02 12.45 28.07
N LEU A 310 -4.57 11.70 29.09
CA LEU A 310 -4.64 12.13 30.49
C LEU A 310 -3.29 12.45 31.13
N ASP A 311 -2.20 12.13 30.45
CA ASP A 311 -0.83 12.33 30.91
C ASP A 311 -0.34 13.77 30.72
N ASN A 312 -1.17 14.67 30.16
CA ASN A 312 -0.82 16.03 29.79
C ASN A 312 0.45 16.09 28.91
N GLY A 313 0.65 15.08 28.05
CA GLY A 313 1.82 14.98 27.17
C GLY A 313 3.10 14.48 27.86
N LYS A 314 3.07 14.18 29.16
CA LYS A 314 4.23 13.68 29.94
C LYS A 314 4.86 12.43 29.32
N TYR A 315 4.06 11.54 28.74
CA TYR A 315 4.47 10.28 28.14
C TYR A 315 3.88 10.09 26.74
N ASN A 316 3.46 11.17 26.08
CA ASN A 316 2.79 11.16 24.77
C ASN A 316 1.61 10.16 24.69
N GLY A 317 0.85 10.04 25.78
CA GLY A 317 -0.29 9.14 25.89
C GLY A 317 0.06 7.65 26.09
N SER A 318 1.33 7.32 26.30
CA SER A 318 1.77 5.94 26.55
C SER A 318 1.74 5.56 28.03
N TYR A 319 1.35 4.31 28.31
CA TYR A 319 1.35 3.74 29.66
C TYR A 319 1.72 2.25 29.62
N LYS A 320 2.18 1.75 30.78
CA LYS A 320 2.70 0.38 30.94
C LYS A 320 1.58 -0.56 31.35
N ILE A 321 1.62 -1.77 30.81
CA ILE A 321 0.76 -2.88 31.20
C ILE A 321 1.65 -3.94 31.86
N PRO A 322 1.48 -4.19 33.17
CA PRO A 322 2.27 -5.18 33.87
C PRO A 322 1.79 -6.61 33.59
N TYR A 323 2.66 -7.59 33.78
CA TYR A 323 2.38 -9.01 33.57
C TYR A 323 1.18 -9.48 34.41
N GLU A 324 1.08 -8.98 35.63
CA GLU A 324 -0.01 -9.23 36.58
C GLU A 324 -1.38 -8.82 36.03
N ALA A 325 -1.44 -7.94 35.03
CA ALA A 325 -2.70 -7.57 34.40
C ALA A 325 -3.24 -8.65 33.45
N ILE A 326 -2.36 -9.50 32.89
CA ILE A 326 -2.73 -10.54 31.90
C ILE A 326 -2.77 -11.96 32.46
N VAL A 327 -2.47 -12.17 33.75
CA VAL A 327 -2.65 -13.47 34.43
C VAL A 327 -3.64 -13.36 35.59
N PRO A 328 -4.39 -14.42 35.95
CA PRO A 328 -5.26 -14.46 37.12
C PRO A 328 -4.50 -14.27 38.43
N ARG A 329 -5.22 -14.01 39.53
CA ARG A 329 -4.59 -14.02 40.86
C ARG A 329 -4.05 -15.42 41.16
N LYS A 330 -2.92 -15.47 41.86
CA LYS A 330 -2.34 -16.73 42.33
C LYS A 330 -3.37 -17.50 43.15
N GLY A 331 -3.59 -18.76 42.80
CA GLY A 331 -4.56 -19.65 43.44
C GLY A 331 -5.97 -19.64 42.84
N GLU A 332 -6.26 -18.82 41.82
CA GLU A 332 -7.54 -18.90 41.08
C GLU A 332 -7.46 -19.93 39.94
N CYS A 333 -6.55 -19.74 38.99
CA CYS A 333 -6.34 -20.64 37.86
C CYS A 333 -4.88 -20.58 37.41
N ASP A 334 -4.14 -21.68 37.65
CA ASP A 334 -2.68 -21.71 37.50
C ASP A 334 -2.22 -21.79 36.05
N ASN A 335 -3.13 -22.01 35.10
CA ASN A 335 -2.77 -22.30 33.71
C ASN A 335 -3.57 -21.49 32.67
N LEU A 336 -3.97 -20.27 33.02
CA LEU A 336 -4.73 -19.37 32.12
C LEU A 336 -4.02 -18.02 31.95
N VAL A 337 -3.85 -17.56 30.71
CA VAL A 337 -3.39 -16.20 30.38
C VAL A 337 -4.49 -15.47 29.60
N VAL A 338 -4.75 -14.20 29.91
CA VAL A 338 -5.88 -13.41 29.39
C VAL A 338 -5.40 -12.07 28.80
N PRO A 339 -4.90 -12.05 27.55
CA PRO A 339 -4.37 -10.83 26.92
C PRO A 339 -5.44 -9.85 26.39
N VAL A 340 -6.67 -10.31 26.09
CA VAL A 340 -7.73 -9.46 25.50
C VAL A 340 -8.65 -8.87 26.56
N CYS A 341 -9.31 -9.72 27.35
CA CYS A 341 -10.10 -9.35 28.53
C CYS A 341 -9.23 -9.07 29.76
N VAL A 342 -8.12 -8.35 29.54
CA VAL A 342 -7.09 -7.99 30.53
C VAL A 342 -7.69 -7.33 31.77
N SER A 343 -6.97 -7.43 32.89
CA SER A 343 -7.37 -6.81 34.14
C SER A 343 -7.24 -5.28 34.11
N ALA A 344 -8.39 -4.62 33.95
CA ALA A 344 -8.48 -3.17 33.81
C ALA A 344 -9.82 -2.61 34.30
N SER A 345 -9.82 -1.37 34.77
CA SER A 345 -11.06 -0.60 34.99
C SER A 345 -11.79 -0.32 33.69
N HIS A 346 -13.06 0.06 33.74
CA HIS A 346 -13.79 0.49 32.55
C HIS A 346 -13.05 1.60 31.78
N ILE A 347 -12.54 2.62 32.48
CA ILE A 347 -11.88 3.77 31.87
C ILE A 347 -10.59 3.36 31.18
N ALA A 348 -9.71 2.63 31.86
CA ALA A 348 -8.48 2.13 31.25
C ALA A 348 -8.78 1.21 30.06
N PHE A 349 -9.76 0.33 30.19
CA PHE A 349 -10.14 -0.58 29.11
C PHE A 349 -10.63 0.16 27.86
N THR A 350 -11.28 1.32 28.00
CA THR A 350 -11.67 2.13 26.82
C THR A 350 -10.48 2.61 25.99
N SER A 351 -9.28 2.63 26.56
CA SER A 351 -8.02 2.94 25.89
C SER A 351 -7.27 1.66 25.46
N LEU A 352 -7.23 0.64 26.32
CA LEU A 352 -6.50 -0.62 26.09
C LEU A 352 -7.07 -1.46 24.94
N ARG A 353 -8.37 -1.33 24.64
CA ARG A 353 -9.13 -2.19 23.71
C ARG A 353 -8.81 -2.00 22.22
N MET A 354 -7.54 -1.76 21.90
CA MET A 354 -7.05 -1.52 20.55
C MET A 354 -6.29 -2.76 20.08
N GLU A 355 -6.56 -3.20 18.86
CA GLU A 355 -5.94 -4.39 18.26
C GLU A 355 -4.40 -4.42 18.37
N PRO A 356 -3.65 -3.32 18.13
CA PRO A 356 -2.20 -3.33 18.32
C PRO A 356 -1.78 -3.62 19.77
N VAL A 357 -2.54 -3.17 20.76
CA VAL A 357 -2.26 -3.45 22.18
C VAL A 357 -2.49 -4.93 22.48
N TRP A 358 -3.59 -5.51 21.98
CA TRP A 358 -3.85 -6.94 22.15
C TRP A 358 -2.84 -7.84 21.42
N MET A 359 -2.33 -7.43 20.26
CA MET A 359 -1.24 -8.15 19.58
C MET A 359 0.04 -8.17 20.43
N VAL A 360 0.41 -7.03 21.01
CA VAL A 360 1.56 -6.91 21.92
C VAL A 360 1.37 -7.80 23.15
N LEU A 361 0.19 -7.77 23.78
CA LEU A 361 -0.10 -8.64 24.92
C LEU A 361 -0.20 -10.13 24.54
N GLY A 362 -0.63 -10.44 23.32
CA GLY A 362 -0.69 -11.80 22.78
C GLY A 362 0.69 -12.41 22.57
N GLU A 363 1.66 -11.63 22.08
CA GLU A 363 3.07 -12.04 22.00
C GLU A 363 3.60 -12.37 23.39
N SER A 364 3.41 -11.47 24.35
CA SER A 364 3.87 -11.68 25.72
C SER A 364 3.18 -12.86 26.41
N ALA A 365 1.88 -13.07 26.15
CA ALA A 365 1.14 -14.23 26.64
C ALA A 365 1.69 -15.54 26.07
N GLY A 366 2.05 -15.57 24.79
CA GLY A 366 2.66 -16.74 24.15
C GLY A 366 4.03 -17.09 24.73
N VAL A 367 4.89 -16.09 24.94
CA VAL A 367 6.22 -16.29 25.56
C VAL A 367 6.08 -16.76 27.00
N ALA A 368 5.21 -16.12 27.78
CA ALA A 368 4.96 -16.51 29.17
C ALA A 368 4.40 -17.94 29.28
N ALA A 369 3.45 -18.31 28.42
CA ALA A 369 2.91 -19.66 28.36
C ALA A 369 3.99 -20.69 28.01
N ALA A 370 4.89 -20.39 27.07
CA ALA A 370 6.00 -21.28 26.72
C ALA A 370 6.96 -21.49 27.90
N ILE A 371 7.30 -20.43 28.65
CA ILE A 371 8.13 -20.53 29.86
C ILE A 371 7.41 -21.39 30.91
N ALA A 372 6.14 -21.10 31.21
CA ALA A 372 5.35 -21.87 32.18
C ALA A 372 5.28 -23.36 31.83
N VAL A 373 5.10 -23.68 30.54
CA VAL A 373 5.05 -25.07 30.04
C VAL A 373 6.39 -25.80 30.15
N ASN A 374 7.49 -25.10 29.86
CA ASN A 374 8.84 -25.68 29.88
C ASN A 374 9.33 -25.92 31.31
N ASP A 375 9.05 -24.98 32.21
CA ASP A 375 9.50 -25.03 33.59
C ASP A 375 8.51 -25.77 34.51
N ASP A 376 7.35 -26.16 33.98
CA ASP A 376 6.27 -26.87 34.69
C ASP A 376 5.77 -26.10 35.92
N ILE A 377 5.53 -24.79 35.74
CA ILE A 377 5.12 -23.86 36.79
C ILE A 377 3.79 -23.19 36.46
N PRO A 378 3.03 -22.71 37.48
CA PRO A 378 1.89 -21.83 37.26
C PRO A 378 2.28 -20.59 36.44
N VAL A 379 1.36 -20.09 35.61
CA VAL A 379 1.59 -18.89 34.79
C VAL A 379 1.91 -17.65 35.65
N GLN A 380 1.41 -17.60 36.89
CA GLN A 380 1.71 -16.54 37.86
C GLN A 380 3.14 -16.59 38.39
N ASP A 381 3.81 -17.75 38.30
CA ASP A 381 5.14 -17.99 38.83
C ASP A 381 6.24 -17.88 37.76
N VAL A 382 5.88 -17.50 36.52
CA VAL A 382 6.83 -17.21 35.45
C VAL A 382 7.84 -16.14 35.91
N PRO A 383 9.16 -16.44 35.94
CA PRO A 383 10.15 -15.47 36.40
C PRO A 383 10.21 -14.26 35.47
N TYR A 384 9.83 -13.08 35.97
CA TYR A 384 9.73 -11.89 35.12
C TYR A 384 11.06 -11.54 34.44
N ASP A 385 12.22 -11.69 35.09
CA ASP A 385 13.51 -11.39 34.43
C ASP A 385 13.76 -12.29 33.21
N THR A 386 13.31 -13.55 33.27
CA THR A 386 13.41 -14.49 32.14
C THR A 386 12.44 -14.11 31.03
N LEU A 387 11.19 -13.78 31.39
CA LEU A 387 10.19 -13.27 30.45
C LEU A 387 10.71 -12.00 29.78
N ARG A 388 11.15 -11.02 30.57
CA ARG A 388 11.69 -9.73 30.12
C ARG A 388 12.82 -9.90 29.13
N HIS A 389 13.81 -10.74 29.45
CA HIS A 389 14.92 -11.03 28.55
C HIS A 389 14.44 -11.58 27.20
N LYS A 390 13.42 -12.46 27.22
CA LYS A 390 12.82 -13.00 25.99
C LYS A 390 12.04 -11.96 25.19
N LEU A 391 11.32 -11.07 25.85
CA LEU A 391 10.61 -9.98 25.17
C LEU A 391 11.62 -8.96 24.57
N ASP A 392 12.74 -8.69 25.25
CA ASP A 392 13.82 -7.85 24.72
C ASP A 392 14.51 -8.50 23.50
N GLU A 393 14.74 -9.83 23.51
CA GLU A 393 15.23 -10.58 22.33
C GLU A 393 14.29 -10.47 21.12
N LEU A 394 12.99 -10.35 21.36
CA LEU A 394 11.95 -10.13 20.33
C LEU A 394 11.79 -8.65 19.95
N GLU A 395 12.65 -7.77 20.46
CA GLU A 395 12.63 -6.32 20.23
C GLU A 395 11.34 -5.63 20.70
N GLN A 396 10.62 -6.22 21.66
CA GLN A 396 9.40 -5.64 22.21
C GLN A 396 9.72 -4.40 23.06
N LYS A 397 9.04 -3.28 22.80
CA LYS A 397 9.23 -2.03 23.55
C LYS A 397 8.47 -2.06 24.86
N LEU A 398 9.18 -2.04 25.98
CA LEU A 398 8.62 -2.17 27.34
C LEU A 398 8.88 -0.95 28.25
N GLU A 399 9.70 0.01 27.82
CA GLU A 399 9.97 1.25 28.56
C GLU A 399 9.38 2.48 27.87
N ARG A 400 8.87 3.42 28.67
CA ARG A 400 8.39 4.71 28.17
C ARG A 400 9.58 5.57 27.75
N VAL A 401 9.47 6.26 26.63
CA VAL A 401 10.49 7.25 26.21
C VAL A 401 10.35 8.49 27.11
N GLN A 402 11.40 8.86 27.85
CA GLN A 402 11.43 10.10 28.64
C GLN A 402 11.93 11.27 27.79
N GLY A 403 11.12 12.32 27.63
CA GLY A 403 11.54 13.57 27.00
C GLY A 403 10.49 14.67 27.13
N THR A 404 10.86 15.80 27.74
CA THR A 404 10.16 17.08 27.62
C THR A 404 10.38 17.63 26.21
N ILE A 405 9.32 17.76 25.42
CA ILE A 405 9.32 18.70 24.30
C ILE A 405 9.21 20.10 24.94
N ASN A 406 10.26 20.92 24.84
CA ASN A 406 10.33 22.25 25.46
C ASN A 406 9.24 23.19 24.93
N ASP A 407 8.37 23.70 25.81
CA ASP A 407 7.31 24.69 25.50
C ASP A 407 7.84 26.07 25.04
N ASN A 408 9.16 26.32 25.10
CA ASN A 408 9.81 27.52 24.53
C ASN A 408 10.47 27.27 23.17
N GLN A 409 10.38 26.05 22.64
CA GLN A 409 10.32 25.86 21.19
C GLN A 409 8.86 25.98 20.77
N LYS A 410 8.41 27.22 20.51
CA LYS A 410 7.57 27.42 19.32
C LYS A 410 8.45 27.18 18.09
N SER A 411 9.00 25.97 17.96
CA SER A 411 9.31 25.42 16.66
C SER A 411 7.96 25.20 16.02
N ASP A 412 7.74 25.86 14.90
CA ASP A 412 6.81 25.47 13.85
C ASP A 412 6.35 24.00 14.02
N GLN A 413 5.23 23.81 14.71
CA GLN A 413 4.74 22.49 15.16
C GLN A 413 4.00 21.84 14.00
N SER A 414 4.78 21.54 12.99
CA SER A 414 4.27 21.41 11.65
C SER A 414 5.11 20.41 10.85
N ILE A 415 6.21 19.92 11.43
CA ILE A 415 6.92 18.71 11.01
C ILE A 415 6.65 17.62 12.06
N ARG A 416 5.54 16.90 11.88
CA ARG A 416 5.16 15.80 12.78
C ARG A 416 5.92 14.50 12.50
N TRP A 417 6.59 14.44 11.34
CA TRP A 417 7.32 13.28 10.85
C TRP A 417 8.54 13.80 10.08
N GLN A 418 9.74 13.49 10.57
CA GLN A 418 11.00 13.94 9.99
C GLN A 418 11.51 13.01 8.89
N SER A 419 10.82 11.89 8.63
CA SER A 419 11.12 10.98 7.54
C SER A 419 9.93 10.10 7.17
N GLN A 420 9.88 9.63 5.91
CA GLN A 420 9.00 8.53 5.49
C GLN A 420 9.14 7.31 6.42
N LYS A 421 10.36 7.00 6.87
CA LYS A 421 10.64 5.89 7.79
C LYS A 421 9.93 6.07 9.15
N GLU A 422 9.92 7.28 9.69
CA GLU A 422 9.21 7.60 10.93
C GLU A 422 7.70 7.50 10.74
N TRP A 423 7.18 7.99 9.61
CA TRP A 423 5.78 7.81 9.23
C TRP A 423 5.41 6.33 9.10
N ASP A 424 6.14 5.55 8.31
CA ASP A 424 5.87 4.13 8.06
C ASP A 424 5.88 3.33 9.36
N SER A 425 6.78 3.68 10.29
CA SER A 425 6.84 3.04 11.60
C SER A 425 5.62 3.33 12.48
N GLN A 426 4.98 4.51 12.33
CA GLN A 426 3.86 4.97 13.16
C GLN A 426 2.49 4.88 12.46
N LYS A 427 2.48 4.71 11.14
CA LYS A 427 1.32 4.77 10.24
C LYS A 427 1.31 3.58 9.27
N LYS A 428 1.54 2.37 9.81
CA LYS A 428 1.40 1.12 9.05
C LYS A 428 0.05 1.05 8.32
N GLY A 429 0.04 0.68 7.05
CA GLY A 429 -1.12 0.68 6.15
C GLY A 429 -1.49 2.06 5.56
N TRP A 430 -0.75 3.11 5.95
CA TRP A 430 -0.86 4.48 5.45
C TRP A 430 0.44 5.00 4.84
N GLU A 431 1.42 4.14 4.58
CA GLU A 431 2.69 4.46 3.93
C GLU A 431 2.45 5.16 2.59
N TRP A 432 1.41 4.70 1.87
CA TRP A 432 0.93 5.28 0.62
C TRP A 432 0.53 6.76 0.74
N LEU A 433 0.16 7.22 1.93
CA LEU A 433 -0.34 8.57 2.15
C LEU A 433 0.78 9.59 2.34
N PHE A 434 1.92 9.20 2.91
CA PHE A 434 3.07 10.11 3.10
C PHE A 434 3.50 10.82 1.80
N PRO A 435 3.72 10.13 0.66
CA PRO A 435 4.11 10.79 -0.58
C PRO A 435 2.99 11.62 -1.23
N HIS A 436 1.76 11.56 -0.70
CA HIS A 436 0.69 12.49 -1.09
C HIS A 436 0.64 13.75 -0.22
N ILE A 437 1.30 13.72 0.93
CA ILE A 437 1.40 14.86 1.85
C ILE A 437 2.75 15.57 1.62
N ASP A 438 3.85 14.83 1.51
CA ASP A 438 5.17 15.29 1.09
C ASP A 438 5.15 15.62 -0.42
N THR A 439 4.66 16.81 -0.75
CA THR A 439 4.47 17.28 -2.13
C THR A 439 5.77 17.74 -2.78
N ASN A 440 6.76 18.17 -2.00
CA ASN A 440 8.09 18.55 -2.48
C ASN A 440 9.05 17.35 -2.57
N ALA A 441 8.66 16.18 -2.03
CA ALA A 441 9.40 14.93 -2.01
C ALA A 441 10.77 15.04 -1.34
N ASP A 442 10.90 15.92 -0.34
CA ASP A 442 12.14 16.11 0.42
C ASP A 442 12.34 15.02 1.50
N GLY A 443 11.38 14.10 1.60
CA GLY A 443 11.38 12.99 2.53
C GLY A 443 10.86 13.38 3.90
N THR A 444 10.42 14.62 4.10
CA THR A 444 9.84 15.16 5.32
C THR A 444 8.46 15.77 5.02
N ILE A 445 7.60 15.91 6.03
CA ILE A 445 6.31 16.60 5.85
C ILE A 445 6.43 17.97 6.49
N SER A 446 6.42 19.02 5.67
CA SER A 446 6.44 20.40 6.16
C SER A 446 5.08 20.86 6.72
N ALA A 447 5.13 22.02 7.37
CA ALA A 447 3.97 22.70 7.91
C ALA A 447 2.84 22.94 6.94
N GLU A 448 3.26 23.29 5.73
CA GLU A 448 2.43 23.84 4.69
C GLU A 448 1.78 22.70 3.93
N GLU A 449 2.55 21.66 3.65
CA GLU A 449 2.10 20.36 3.14
C GLU A 449 1.05 19.71 4.01
N TYR A 450 1.31 19.64 5.32
CA TYR A 450 0.34 19.05 6.25
C TYR A 450 -0.96 19.87 6.32
N ARG A 451 -0.86 21.21 6.32
CA ARG A 451 -2.05 22.09 6.28
C ARG A 451 -2.79 22.01 4.96
N GLY A 452 -2.08 21.95 3.83
CA GLY A 452 -2.63 21.75 2.50
C GLY A 452 -3.41 20.44 2.42
N PHE A 453 -2.84 19.36 2.96
CA PHE A 453 -3.52 18.08 3.06
C PHE A 453 -4.76 18.11 3.97
N GLN A 454 -4.72 18.76 5.14
CA GLN A 454 -5.91 18.91 6.00
C GLN A 454 -7.02 19.71 5.31
N LYS A 455 -6.66 20.74 4.55
CA LYS A 455 -7.61 21.52 3.75
C LYS A 455 -8.23 20.66 2.65
N PHE A 456 -7.41 19.92 1.90
CA PHE A 456 -7.86 18.95 0.89
C PHE A 456 -8.84 17.91 1.46
N LYS A 457 -8.54 17.34 2.65
CA LYS A 457 -9.46 16.43 3.35
C LYS A 457 -10.81 17.04 3.73
N THR A 458 -10.85 18.35 3.95
CA THR A 458 -12.07 19.07 4.33
C THR A 458 -12.91 19.41 3.11
N GLU A 459 -12.26 19.66 1.97
CA GLU A 459 -12.91 20.02 0.70
C GLU A 459 -13.37 18.78 -0.10
N HIS A 460 -12.76 17.61 0.14
CA HIS A 460 -13.06 16.36 -0.57
C HIS A 460 -13.47 15.23 0.40
N GLU A 461 -14.78 14.93 0.50
CA GLU A 461 -15.30 13.86 1.37
C GLU A 461 -14.76 12.46 1.00
N ASP A 462 -14.36 12.26 -0.25
CA ASP A 462 -13.79 11.03 -0.82
C ASP A 462 -12.27 11.13 -1.06
N TRP A 463 -11.57 12.00 -0.33
CA TRP A 463 -10.12 12.22 -0.44
C TRP A 463 -9.29 10.92 -0.43
N GLU A 464 -9.68 9.91 0.36
CA GLU A 464 -8.99 8.60 0.33
C GLU A 464 -9.16 7.89 -1.00
N LYS A 465 -10.32 7.97 -1.64
CA LYS A 465 -10.56 7.36 -2.95
C LYS A 465 -9.89 8.16 -4.07
N ILE A 466 -9.81 9.48 -3.94
CA ILE A 466 -9.08 10.35 -4.88
C ILE A 466 -7.58 10.07 -4.82
N LEU A 467 -7.03 9.92 -3.61
CA LEU A 467 -5.60 9.64 -3.43
C LEU A 467 -5.26 8.16 -3.67
N ARG A 468 -6.06 7.21 -3.18
CA ARG A 468 -5.88 5.76 -3.43
C ARG A 468 -6.32 5.31 -4.83
N GLY A 469 -7.12 6.13 -5.53
CA GLY A 469 -7.46 5.94 -6.94
C GLY A 469 -6.24 6.01 -7.86
N LYS A 470 -5.13 6.56 -7.34
CA LYS A 470 -3.78 6.26 -7.82
C LYS A 470 -3.31 4.94 -7.19
N LYS A 471 -3.63 3.81 -7.82
CA LYS A 471 -3.34 2.45 -7.32
C LYS A 471 -1.83 2.20 -7.12
N LYS A 472 -1.47 1.59 -5.99
CA LYS A 472 -0.58 0.40 -5.92
C LYS A 472 -0.75 -0.31 -4.57
N GLN A 473 -1.32 -1.52 -4.59
CA GLN A 473 -1.27 -2.47 -3.48
C GLN A 473 0.07 -3.22 -3.53
N VAL A 474 0.59 -3.60 -2.36
CA VAL A 474 1.71 -4.54 -2.20
C VAL A 474 1.18 -5.66 -1.31
N SER A 475 1.15 -6.90 -1.81
CA SER A 475 0.75 -8.07 -1.04
C SER A 475 1.98 -8.89 -0.64
N THR A 476 2.20 -9.08 0.65
CA THR A 476 3.12 -10.12 1.16
C THR A 476 2.36 -11.43 1.32
N GLY A 477 2.38 -12.25 0.27
CA GLY A 477 1.78 -13.57 0.25
C GLY A 477 2.18 -14.27 -1.04
N ARG A 478 2.83 -15.44 -0.90
CA ARG A 478 3.29 -16.34 -1.96
C ARG A 478 2.49 -16.20 -3.27
N LEU A 479 3.17 -15.81 -4.35
CA LEU A 479 2.54 -15.52 -5.65
C LEU A 479 1.72 -16.71 -6.17
N ASP A 480 0.54 -16.39 -6.68
CA ASP A 480 -0.33 -17.32 -7.39
C ASP A 480 0.26 -17.63 -8.79
N ARG A 481 -0.13 -18.76 -9.39
CA ARG A 481 0.35 -19.20 -10.73
C ARG A 481 0.04 -18.21 -11.86
N ASP A 482 -0.79 -17.21 -11.60
CA ASP A 482 -1.26 -16.19 -12.54
C ASP A 482 -0.35 -14.94 -12.61
N THR A 483 0.75 -14.90 -11.87
CA THR A 483 1.71 -13.79 -11.95
C THR A 483 2.59 -13.93 -13.20
N PRO A 484 2.68 -12.92 -14.09
CA PRO A 484 3.33 -13.08 -15.39
C PRO A 484 4.85 -13.00 -15.32
N ASN A 485 5.51 -13.75 -16.20
CA ASN A 485 6.94 -13.62 -16.48
C ASN A 485 7.21 -12.30 -17.21
N ILE A 486 8.36 -11.68 -16.95
CA ILE A 486 8.78 -10.44 -17.59
C ILE A 486 10.06 -10.72 -18.40
N VAL A 487 10.03 -10.46 -19.71
CA VAL A 487 11.19 -10.54 -20.60
C VAL A 487 11.45 -9.15 -21.19
N LEU A 488 12.45 -8.46 -20.68
CA LEU A 488 12.90 -7.16 -21.18
C LEU A 488 14.12 -7.33 -22.07
N ILE A 489 13.95 -7.09 -23.38
CA ILE A 489 15.03 -7.03 -24.36
C ILE A 489 15.40 -5.57 -24.60
N PHE A 490 16.68 -5.23 -24.44
CA PHE A 490 17.16 -3.85 -24.43
C PHE A 490 18.40 -3.70 -25.32
N ALA A 491 18.20 -3.20 -26.54
CA ALA A 491 19.24 -3.03 -27.55
C ALA A 491 20.24 -1.90 -27.19
N ASP A 492 21.47 -2.01 -27.70
CA ASP A 492 22.53 -1.01 -27.54
C ASP A 492 22.70 -0.23 -28.86
N ASP A 493 22.56 1.10 -28.86
CA ASP A 493 22.70 1.98 -30.03
C ASP A 493 21.71 1.75 -31.19
N LEU A 494 20.42 1.65 -30.89
CA LEU A 494 19.36 1.44 -31.90
C LEU A 494 18.21 2.46 -31.77
N GLY A 495 18.11 3.36 -32.74
CA GLY A 495 16.99 4.29 -32.90
C GLY A 495 15.86 3.72 -33.76
N ILE A 496 14.68 4.37 -33.71
CA ILE A 496 13.50 3.92 -34.45
C ILE A 496 13.68 3.94 -35.97
N GLU A 497 14.56 4.80 -36.48
CA GLU A 497 14.77 4.99 -37.92
C GLU A 497 15.34 3.76 -38.64
N ALA A 498 15.90 2.81 -37.88
CA ALA A 498 16.48 1.59 -38.40
C ALA A 498 15.45 0.46 -38.61
N LEU A 499 14.25 0.57 -38.01
CA LEU A 499 13.30 -0.54 -37.94
C LEU A 499 12.10 -0.34 -38.86
N ASN A 500 11.75 -1.39 -39.61
CA ASN A 500 10.65 -1.38 -40.58
C ASN A 500 9.30 -1.04 -39.93
N THR A 501 9.01 -1.65 -38.78
CA THR A 501 7.82 -1.34 -37.94
C THR A 501 7.64 0.16 -37.65
N PHE A 502 8.72 0.94 -37.59
CA PHE A 502 8.69 2.38 -37.30
C PHE A 502 8.91 3.25 -38.55
N GLY A 503 8.86 2.68 -39.76
CA GLY A 503 9.04 3.39 -41.03
C GLY A 503 10.46 3.36 -41.59
N GLY A 504 11.38 2.59 -40.99
CA GLY A 504 12.72 2.36 -41.51
C GLY A 504 12.74 1.46 -42.75
N HIS A 505 13.77 1.58 -43.59
CA HIS A 505 13.94 0.78 -44.82
C HIS A 505 15.35 0.21 -44.92
N GLY A 506 15.46 -0.99 -45.51
CA GLY A 506 16.75 -1.57 -45.90
C GLY A 506 17.40 -2.50 -44.87
N VAL A 507 16.77 -2.69 -43.71
CA VAL A 507 17.17 -3.69 -42.69
C VAL A 507 16.00 -4.65 -42.50
N ARG A 508 16.25 -5.97 -42.50
CA ARG A 508 15.18 -6.97 -42.33
C ARG A 508 15.10 -7.42 -40.88
N THR A 509 13.99 -7.09 -40.23
CA THR A 509 13.73 -7.48 -38.84
C THR A 509 12.42 -8.27 -38.71
N PRO A 510 12.31 -9.45 -39.35
CA PRO A 510 11.06 -10.20 -39.39
C PRO A 510 10.55 -10.64 -38.01
N HIS A 511 11.42 -10.85 -37.02
CA HIS A 511 10.97 -11.25 -35.68
C HIS A 511 10.44 -10.06 -34.89
N LEU A 512 11.05 -8.89 -35.00
CA LEU A 512 10.55 -7.64 -34.43
C LEU A 512 9.25 -7.20 -35.11
N ASP A 513 9.17 -7.31 -36.44
CA ASP A 513 7.95 -7.01 -37.19
C ASP A 513 6.80 -7.95 -36.77
N LYS A 514 7.09 -9.23 -36.54
CA LYS A 514 6.14 -10.20 -35.98
C LYS A 514 5.81 -9.92 -34.50
N LEU A 515 6.77 -9.46 -33.70
CA LEU A 515 6.53 -9.07 -32.31
C LEU A 515 5.56 -7.87 -32.25
N ALA A 516 5.76 -6.89 -33.14
CA ALA A 516 4.90 -5.73 -33.29
C ALA A 516 3.50 -6.10 -33.78
N SER A 517 3.38 -6.93 -34.82
CA SER A 517 2.07 -7.36 -35.33
C SER A 517 1.25 -8.16 -34.30
N ASN A 518 1.93 -8.84 -33.38
CA ASN A 518 1.33 -9.64 -32.30
C ASN A 518 1.24 -8.90 -30.95
N GLY A 519 1.57 -7.61 -30.92
CA GLY A 519 1.65 -6.81 -29.72
C GLY A 519 1.20 -5.37 -29.95
N MET A 520 1.76 -4.45 -29.18
CA MET A 520 1.53 -3.02 -29.27
C MET A 520 2.84 -2.29 -29.53
N VAL A 521 2.78 -1.29 -30.42
CA VAL A 521 3.89 -0.38 -30.71
C VAL A 521 3.63 0.96 -30.05
N PHE A 522 4.58 1.43 -29.25
CA PHE A 522 4.58 2.80 -28.72
C PHE A 522 5.40 3.67 -29.64
N THR A 523 4.78 4.67 -30.26
CA THR A 523 5.48 5.51 -31.23
C THR A 523 6.41 6.52 -30.57
N HIS A 524 6.21 6.84 -29.28
CA HIS A 524 6.92 7.90 -28.56
C HIS A 524 7.57 7.41 -27.26
N CYS A 525 8.52 6.47 -27.37
CA CYS A 525 9.38 6.09 -26.25
C CYS A 525 10.72 6.84 -26.27
N PHE A 526 11.16 7.36 -25.13
CA PHE A 526 12.36 8.18 -24.99
C PHE A 526 13.34 7.62 -23.96
N ALA A 527 14.61 7.72 -24.30
CA ALA A 527 15.77 7.41 -23.48
C ALA A 527 16.67 8.64 -23.32
N ASN A 528 17.60 8.58 -22.37
CA ASN A 528 18.74 9.49 -22.42
C ASN A 528 19.60 9.15 -23.64
N PRO A 529 20.32 10.12 -24.23
CA PRO A 529 21.06 9.89 -25.46
C PRO A 529 22.35 9.09 -25.27
N ALA A 530 22.48 8.34 -24.17
CA ALA A 530 23.68 7.58 -23.83
C ALA A 530 23.41 6.38 -22.90
N CYS A 531 24.14 5.29 -23.13
CA CYS A 531 23.95 4.00 -22.47
C CYS A 531 23.96 3.99 -20.93
N SER A 532 25.00 4.47 -20.24
CA SER A 532 25.08 4.35 -18.76
C SER A 532 23.95 5.11 -18.04
N PRO A 533 23.64 6.39 -18.38
CA PRO A 533 22.48 7.09 -17.81
C PRO A 533 21.16 6.35 -18.04
N SER A 534 20.91 5.88 -19.28
CA SER A 534 19.70 5.14 -19.62
C SER A 534 19.56 3.80 -18.88
N ARG A 535 20.67 3.06 -18.71
CA ARG A 535 20.69 1.79 -17.98
C ARG A 535 20.45 1.98 -16.49
N ALA A 536 20.99 3.05 -15.90
CA ALA A 536 20.70 3.41 -14.51
C ALA A 536 19.22 3.82 -14.36
N GLU A 537 18.71 4.65 -15.26
CA GLU A 537 17.33 5.13 -15.24
C GLU A 537 16.31 4.00 -15.40
N ILE A 538 16.44 3.15 -16.42
CA ILE A 538 15.48 2.05 -16.66
C ILE A 538 15.43 1.09 -15.47
N MET A 539 16.58 0.85 -14.81
CA MET A 539 16.66 -0.02 -13.65
C MET A 539 16.02 0.58 -12.41
N THR A 540 16.11 1.90 -12.21
CA THR A 540 15.78 2.55 -10.93
C THR A 540 14.54 3.43 -10.97
N GLY A 541 14.04 3.74 -12.17
CA GLY A 541 12.98 4.74 -12.37
C GLY A 541 13.40 6.16 -12.02
N THR A 542 14.71 6.45 -11.95
CA THR A 542 15.26 7.69 -11.41
C THR A 542 16.13 8.41 -12.43
N TYR A 543 15.92 9.72 -12.61
CA TYR A 543 16.67 10.49 -13.60
C TYR A 543 18.18 10.56 -13.32
N PRO A 544 19.02 10.68 -14.37
CA PRO A 544 20.49 10.66 -14.26
C PRO A 544 21.08 11.60 -13.20
N ARG A 545 20.52 12.81 -13.04
CA ARG A 545 21.03 13.75 -12.04
C ARG A 545 21.00 13.22 -10.62
N PHE A 546 20.00 12.41 -10.29
CA PHE A 546 19.77 11.87 -8.95
C PHE A 546 20.50 10.56 -8.75
N THR A 547 20.64 9.73 -9.80
CA THR A 547 21.45 8.50 -9.73
C THR A 547 22.95 8.78 -9.67
N GLY A 548 23.38 9.96 -10.15
CA GLY A 548 24.78 10.33 -10.28
C GLY A 548 25.44 9.82 -11.57
N ILE A 549 24.75 8.97 -12.34
CA ILE A 549 25.24 8.45 -13.63
C ILE A 549 24.83 9.39 -14.75
N LYS A 550 25.55 10.51 -14.91
CA LYS A 550 25.22 11.57 -15.89
C LYS A 550 25.98 11.46 -17.21
N HIS A 551 26.92 10.53 -17.30
CA HIS A 551 27.77 10.33 -18.48
C HIS A 551 28.04 8.84 -18.70
N VAL A 552 28.64 8.52 -19.86
CA VAL A 552 29.01 7.14 -20.18
C VAL A 552 30.20 6.72 -19.36
N LEU A 553 30.06 5.61 -18.63
CA LEU A 553 31.17 4.91 -18.01
C LEU A 553 31.98 4.24 -19.14
N ALA A 554 33.08 4.87 -19.56
CA ALA A 554 33.89 4.41 -20.69
C ALA A 554 35.40 4.39 -20.41
N LYS A 555 35.85 4.95 -19.29
CA LYS A 555 37.26 5.01 -18.92
C LYS A 555 37.47 4.22 -17.64
N TRP A 556 38.46 3.33 -17.63
CA TRP A 556 38.82 2.58 -16.43
C TRP A 556 39.15 3.47 -15.23
N SER A 557 39.64 4.70 -15.43
CA SER A 557 39.95 5.64 -14.35
C SER A 557 38.71 6.29 -13.70
N ASP A 558 37.51 6.06 -14.22
CA ASP A 558 36.28 6.67 -13.70
C ASP A 558 35.71 5.80 -12.58
N ASP A 559 35.70 6.28 -11.34
CA ASP A 559 35.20 5.50 -10.19
C ASP A 559 33.69 5.65 -9.96
N THR A 560 32.97 6.29 -10.90
CA THR A 560 31.52 6.44 -10.81
C THR A 560 30.82 5.07 -10.96
N TYR A 561 29.88 4.77 -10.08
CA TYR A 561 29.02 3.58 -10.15
C TYR A 561 27.65 3.85 -9.55
N LEU A 562 26.66 3.05 -9.96
CA LEU A 562 25.32 3.10 -9.39
C LEU A 562 25.33 2.38 -8.03
N ASP A 563 25.10 3.15 -6.98
CA ASP A 563 25.23 2.73 -5.59
C ASP A 563 24.00 1.93 -5.12
N PRO A 564 24.13 0.61 -4.86
CA PRO A 564 22.99 -0.23 -4.47
C PRO A 564 22.47 0.07 -3.05
N GLU A 565 23.23 0.79 -2.22
CA GLU A 565 22.75 1.23 -0.91
C GLU A 565 21.75 2.40 -1.02
N LYS A 566 21.75 3.10 -2.15
CA LYS A 566 20.88 4.27 -2.41
C LYS A 566 19.74 3.97 -3.37
N PHE A 567 19.92 2.97 -4.23
CA PHE A 567 18.97 2.67 -5.28
C PHE A 567 18.60 1.19 -5.27
N ASN A 568 17.30 0.91 -5.38
CA ASN A 568 16.82 -0.42 -5.69
C ASN A 568 16.45 -0.50 -7.17
N SER A 569 16.80 -1.62 -7.81
CA SER A 569 16.38 -1.91 -9.18
C SER A 569 14.97 -2.52 -9.23
N PHE A 570 14.38 -2.60 -10.42
CA PHE A 570 13.17 -3.43 -10.64
C PHE A 570 13.40 -4.89 -10.24
N ALA A 571 14.59 -5.46 -10.49
CA ALA A 571 14.89 -6.85 -10.16
C ALA A 571 14.92 -7.08 -8.65
N ASN A 572 15.49 -6.14 -7.88
CA ASN A 572 15.49 -6.19 -6.42
C ASN A 572 14.06 -6.22 -5.85
N GLN A 573 13.16 -5.39 -6.37
CA GLN A 573 11.77 -5.36 -5.89
C GLN A 573 10.98 -6.60 -6.34
N LEU A 574 11.14 -7.05 -7.58
CA LEU A 574 10.49 -8.26 -8.08
C LEU A 574 10.92 -9.50 -7.28
N LYS A 575 12.19 -9.57 -6.89
CA LYS A 575 12.71 -10.64 -6.03
C LYS A 575 12.04 -10.67 -4.65
N LYS A 576 11.67 -9.52 -4.08
CA LYS A 576 10.96 -9.44 -2.78
C LYS A 576 9.57 -10.09 -2.83
N VAL A 577 8.96 -10.21 -4.01
CA VAL A 577 7.70 -10.93 -4.21
C VAL A 577 7.88 -12.33 -4.78
N GLY A 578 9.12 -12.79 -4.97
CA GLY A 578 9.41 -14.20 -5.31
C GLY A 578 9.70 -14.46 -6.78
N TYR A 579 10.03 -13.45 -7.58
CA TYR A 579 10.55 -13.68 -8.93
C TYR A 579 11.95 -14.30 -8.90
N ALA A 580 12.19 -15.29 -9.75
CA ALA A 580 13.54 -15.66 -10.16
C ALA A 580 14.07 -14.63 -11.15
N THR A 581 15.33 -14.22 -11.05
CA THR A 581 15.86 -13.10 -11.84
C THR A 581 17.15 -13.45 -12.59
N ALA A 582 17.19 -13.15 -13.89
CA ALA A 582 18.38 -13.32 -14.72
C ALA A 582 18.69 -12.08 -15.57
N ILE A 583 19.98 -11.81 -15.74
CA ILE A 583 20.50 -10.78 -16.64
C ILE A 583 21.60 -11.32 -17.55
N ALA A 584 21.56 -11.01 -18.83
CA ALA A 584 22.67 -11.34 -19.73
C ALA A 584 22.99 -10.20 -20.70
N GLY A 585 24.26 -9.80 -20.80
CA GLY A 585 24.74 -8.80 -21.75
C GLY A 585 25.55 -7.69 -21.12
N LYS A 586 25.40 -6.45 -21.60
CA LYS A 586 26.21 -5.31 -21.15
C LYS A 586 25.70 -4.75 -19.82
N TRP A 587 26.57 -4.72 -18.82
CA TRP A 587 26.25 -4.17 -17.50
C TRP A 587 26.27 -2.63 -17.49
N ASN A 588 27.47 -2.04 -17.54
CA ASN A 588 27.76 -0.61 -17.72
C ASN A 588 27.09 0.40 -16.75
N VAL A 589 26.77 -0.04 -15.53
CA VAL A 589 26.38 0.82 -14.39
C VAL A 589 27.39 0.75 -13.22
N SER A 590 28.40 -0.12 -13.34
CA SER A 590 29.59 -0.19 -12.49
C SER A 590 30.70 -0.97 -13.22
N TRP A 591 31.91 -0.96 -12.65
CA TRP A 591 32.97 -1.91 -13.03
C TRP A 591 32.89 -3.13 -12.12
N LEU A 592 32.55 -4.33 -12.62
CA LEU A 592 32.32 -5.49 -11.73
C LEU A 592 33.59 -5.95 -11.03
N GLU A 593 34.77 -5.63 -11.57
CA GLU A 593 36.06 -5.88 -10.92
C GLU A 593 36.31 -4.99 -9.68
N ARG A 594 35.64 -3.83 -9.59
CA ARG A 594 35.78 -2.90 -8.45
C ARG A 594 34.55 -2.90 -7.56
N ASN A 595 33.37 -2.81 -8.17
CA ASN A 595 32.07 -2.67 -7.54
C ASN A 595 31.11 -3.66 -8.21
N ASN A 596 31.12 -4.92 -7.76
CA ASN A 596 30.22 -5.95 -8.27
C ASN A 596 28.82 -5.81 -7.65
N THR A 597 27.97 -5.03 -8.30
CA THR A 597 26.64 -4.65 -7.78
C THR A 597 25.51 -5.56 -8.28
N VAL A 598 25.82 -6.65 -9.01
CA VAL A 598 24.82 -7.47 -9.70
C VAL A 598 23.83 -8.11 -8.75
N ARG A 599 24.33 -8.73 -7.66
CA ARG A 599 23.47 -9.38 -6.65
C ARG A 599 22.71 -8.36 -5.80
N ASP A 600 23.32 -7.23 -5.52
CA ASP A 600 22.69 -6.17 -4.72
C ASP A 600 21.53 -5.53 -5.47
N PHE A 601 21.68 -5.37 -6.79
CA PHE A 601 20.57 -5.05 -7.70
C PHE A 601 19.65 -6.23 -8.01
N GLY A 602 19.73 -7.31 -7.25
CA GLY A 602 18.70 -8.33 -7.17
C GLY A 602 18.70 -9.38 -8.26
N PHE A 603 19.77 -9.52 -9.06
CA PHE A 603 19.87 -10.60 -10.06
C PHE A 603 20.46 -11.88 -9.47
N ASP A 604 19.72 -13.00 -9.56
CA ASP A 604 20.13 -14.31 -9.05
C ASP A 604 21.19 -14.95 -9.95
N GLU A 605 20.97 -14.88 -11.26
CA GLU A 605 21.83 -15.44 -12.28
C GLU A 605 22.28 -14.36 -13.28
N SER A 606 23.54 -14.38 -13.68
CA SER A 606 24.09 -13.37 -14.59
C SER A 606 25.10 -13.93 -15.59
N CYS A 607 25.08 -13.41 -16.82
CA CYS A 607 26.10 -13.63 -17.85
C CYS A 607 26.46 -12.27 -18.45
N LEU A 608 27.44 -11.59 -17.89
CA LEU A 608 27.67 -10.17 -18.17
C LEU A 608 29.00 -9.91 -18.86
N TRP A 609 28.95 -9.03 -19.85
CA TRP A 609 30.10 -8.34 -20.39
C TRP A 609 30.34 -7.04 -19.63
N GLN A 610 31.58 -6.85 -19.23
CA GLN A 610 32.11 -5.58 -18.72
C GLN A 610 33.28 -5.16 -19.60
N MET A 611 33.47 -3.85 -19.74
CA MET A 611 34.42 -3.32 -20.70
C MET A 611 35.88 -3.64 -20.38
N TYR A 612 36.22 -3.73 -19.09
CA TYR A 612 37.58 -3.87 -18.61
C TYR A 612 37.72 -5.05 -17.66
N ASP A 613 38.86 -5.72 -17.70
CA ASP A 613 39.28 -6.68 -16.69
C ASP A 613 39.95 -5.99 -15.47
N GLN A 614 40.43 -6.79 -14.52
CA GLN A 614 41.04 -6.30 -13.27
C GLN A 614 42.29 -5.44 -13.50
N ASP A 615 42.99 -5.65 -14.63
CA ASP A 615 44.20 -4.92 -15.01
C ASP A 615 43.88 -3.66 -15.83
N GLY A 616 42.58 -3.39 -16.08
CA GLY A 616 42.13 -2.26 -16.89
C GLY A 616 42.30 -2.47 -18.39
N VAL A 617 42.49 -3.72 -18.84
CA VAL A 617 42.57 -4.06 -20.26
C VAL A 617 41.16 -4.19 -20.82
N LYS A 618 40.91 -3.53 -21.95
CA LYS A 618 39.61 -3.59 -22.61
C LYS A 618 39.38 -4.97 -23.21
N ARG A 619 38.29 -5.64 -22.87
CA ARG A 619 37.98 -7.01 -23.30
C ARG A 619 36.93 -7.06 -24.40
N SER A 620 36.99 -8.12 -25.21
CA SER A 620 36.11 -8.33 -26.37
C SER A 620 34.71 -8.78 -25.95
N ARG A 621 33.68 -8.36 -26.70
CA ARG A 621 32.27 -8.71 -26.45
C ARG A 621 31.66 -9.61 -27.53
N TYR A 622 32.22 -9.59 -28.74
CA TYR A 622 31.65 -10.29 -29.90
C TYR A 622 32.34 -11.61 -30.22
N TYR A 623 33.63 -11.58 -30.56
CA TYR A 623 34.45 -12.77 -30.79
C TYR A 623 35.53 -12.86 -29.71
N GLU A 624 35.87 -14.08 -29.30
CA GLU A 624 36.66 -14.32 -28.07
C GLU A 624 36.04 -13.57 -26.86
N PRO A 625 34.73 -13.76 -26.61
CA PRO A 625 34.02 -12.95 -25.63
C PRO A 625 34.54 -13.18 -24.22
N HIS A 626 34.72 -12.08 -23.48
CA HIS A 626 35.11 -12.10 -22.07
C HIS A 626 33.89 -11.85 -21.19
N PHE A 627 33.23 -12.92 -20.74
CA PHE A 627 32.04 -12.81 -19.89
C PHE A 627 32.28 -13.31 -18.47
N ARG A 628 31.64 -12.63 -17.52
CA ARG A 628 31.49 -13.07 -16.15
C ARG A 628 30.14 -13.77 -16.01
N ILE A 629 30.17 -15.09 -15.84
CA ILE A 629 29.01 -15.96 -15.67
C ILE A 629 28.88 -16.33 -14.19
N ASN A 630 27.80 -15.89 -13.54
CA ASN A 630 27.52 -16.11 -12.12
C ASN A 630 28.70 -15.76 -11.20
N GLY A 631 29.40 -14.67 -11.53
CA GLY A 631 30.55 -14.16 -10.78
C GLY A 631 31.91 -14.74 -11.20
N LYS A 632 31.97 -15.72 -12.11
CA LYS A 632 33.21 -16.32 -12.61
C LYS A 632 33.51 -15.90 -14.04
N VAL A 633 34.76 -15.63 -14.34
CA VAL A 633 35.23 -15.39 -15.71
C VAL A 633 35.38 -16.73 -16.42
N GLU A 634 34.71 -16.93 -17.55
CA GLU A 634 34.61 -18.23 -18.25
C GLU A 634 35.05 -18.10 -19.72
N GLU A 635 36.25 -17.58 -19.98
CA GLU A 635 36.72 -17.28 -21.35
C GLU A 635 36.91 -18.53 -22.23
N GLU A 636 37.63 -19.53 -21.73
CA GLU A 636 38.04 -20.69 -22.52
C GLU A 636 36.83 -21.49 -23.04
N ALA A 637 35.78 -21.61 -22.23
CA ALA A 637 34.57 -22.36 -22.58
C ALA A 637 33.72 -21.69 -23.68
N ILE A 638 33.89 -20.38 -23.89
CA ILE A 638 33.07 -19.57 -24.81
C ILE A 638 33.87 -18.90 -25.92
N ALA A 639 35.21 -19.07 -25.95
CA ALA A 639 36.11 -18.39 -26.87
C ALA A 639 35.70 -18.58 -28.35
N ASP A 640 35.27 -19.80 -28.72
CA ASP A 640 34.85 -20.16 -30.08
C ASP A 640 33.38 -19.82 -30.39
N GLN A 641 32.69 -19.12 -29.49
CA GLN A 641 31.28 -18.76 -29.67
C GLN A 641 31.13 -17.27 -29.97
N PHE A 642 30.05 -16.91 -30.67
CA PHE A 642 29.70 -15.51 -30.85
C PHE A 642 29.01 -14.99 -29.59
N GLY A 643 29.54 -13.96 -28.96
CA GLY A 643 29.09 -13.45 -27.67
C GLY A 643 27.58 -13.25 -27.57
N PRO A 644 26.91 -12.57 -28.54
CA PRO A 644 25.45 -12.45 -28.55
C PRO A 644 24.69 -13.78 -28.47
N ASP A 645 25.22 -14.86 -29.04
CA ASP A 645 24.59 -16.19 -28.98
C ASP A 645 24.74 -16.81 -27.58
N VAL A 646 25.92 -16.70 -26.96
CA VAL A 646 26.16 -17.16 -25.57
C VAL A 646 25.17 -16.52 -24.60
N LEU A 647 24.92 -15.21 -24.75
CA LEU A 647 23.97 -14.48 -23.90
C LEU A 647 22.52 -14.94 -24.10
N ALA A 648 22.12 -15.16 -25.37
CA ALA A 648 20.78 -15.65 -25.68
C ALA A 648 20.57 -17.07 -25.16
N ASP A 649 21.56 -17.97 -25.33
CA ASP A 649 21.51 -19.34 -24.83
C ASP A 649 21.43 -19.40 -23.30
N PHE A 650 22.18 -18.54 -22.60
CA PHE A 650 22.10 -18.42 -21.15
C PHE A 650 20.67 -18.08 -20.68
N LEU A 651 20.02 -17.09 -21.31
CA LEU A 651 18.66 -16.68 -20.95
C LEU A 651 17.61 -17.73 -21.34
N ILE A 652 17.78 -18.41 -22.47
CA ILE A 652 16.89 -19.50 -22.90
C ILE A 652 16.98 -20.68 -21.93
N ASP A 653 18.18 -21.05 -21.49
CA ASP A 653 18.37 -22.08 -20.46
C ASP A 653 17.70 -21.67 -19.14
N PHE A 654 17.90 -20.43 -18.70
CA PHE A 654 17.23 -19.90 -17.51
C PHE A 654 15.70 -20.02 -17.61
N MET A 655 15.10 -19.55 -18.70
CA MET A 655 13.64 -19.66 -18.92
C MET A 655 13.18 -21.13 -18.89
N LYS A 656 13.93 -22.06 -19.51
CA LYS A 656 13.61 -23.50 -19.49
C LYS A 656 13.57 -24.07 -18.07
N ARG A 657 14.55 -23.71 -17.23
CA ARG A 657 14.64 -24.16 -15.83
C ARG A 657 13.57 -23.50 -14.94
N LYS A 658 13.22 -22.25 -15.24
CA LYS A 658 12.36 -21.41 -14.40
C LYS A 658 10.90 -21.34 -14.85
N LYS A 659 10.52 -21.98 -15.94
CA LYS A 659 9.17 -21.93 -16.54
C LYS A 659 7.97 -22.19 -15.60
N ASN A 660 8.19 -22.83 -14.46
CA ASN A 660 7.14 -23.18 -13.49
C ASN A 660 7.03 -22.17 -12.32
N GLU A 661 7.82 -21.11 -12.32
CA GLU A 661 7.81 -20.02 -11.35
C GLU A 661 7.88 -18.67 -12.08
N PRO A 662 7.36 -17.57 -11.51
CA PRO A 662 7.46 -16.26 -12.15
C PRO A 662 8.92 -15.83 -12.25
N PHE A 663 9.32 -15.34 -13.42
CA PHE A 663 10.69 -14.90 -13.63
C PHE A 663 10.81 -13.56 -14.34
N LEU A 664 11.96 -12.91 -14.12
CA LEU A 664 12.45 -11.75 -14.85
C LEU A 664 13.66 -12.16 -15.68
N VAL A 665 13.62 -11.86 -16.96
CA VAL A 665 14.77 -11.86 -17.87
C VAL A 665 15.04 -10.44 -18.31
N TYR A 666 16.24 -9.93 -18.05
CA TYR A 666 16.73 -8.68 -18.60
C TYR A 666 17.89 -8.96 -19.58
N TYR A 667 17.69 -8.64 -20.86
CA TYR A 667 18.67 -8.82 -21.93
C TYR A 667 19.18 -7.45 -22.43
N PRO A 668 20.12 -6.80 -21.70
CA PRO A 668 20.85 -5.65 -22.20
C PRO A 668 21.82 -6.07 -23.32
N ALA A 669 21.31 -6.20 -24.53
CA ALA A 669 22.05 -6.75 -25.67
C ALA A 669 23.35 -5.97 -25.94
N LEU A 670 24.33 -6.68 -26.51
CA LEU A 670 25.58 -6.07 -26.99
C LEU A 670 25.39 -5.40 -28.35
N LEU A 671 24.54 -6.03 -29.17
CA LEU A 671 24.19 -5.54 -30.49
C LEU A 671 23.25 -4.32 -30.34
N VAL A 672 23.44 -3.27 -31.13
CA VAL A 672 24.28 -3.14 -32.33
C VAL A 672 25.46 -2.17 -32.15
N HIS A 673 25.94 -2.03 -30.92
CA HIS A 673 26.99 -1.09 -30.57
C HIS A 673 28.34 -1.43 -31.22
N THR A 674 29.15 -0.39 -31.48
CA THR A 674 30.52 -0.55 -31.99
C THR A 674 31.46 -1.30 -31.03
N PRO A 675 32.54 -1.95 -31.49
CA PRO A 675 33.05 -1.98 -32.86
C PRO A 675 32.09 -2.64 -33.85
N TYR A 676 32.14 -2.24 -35.11
CA TYR A 676 31.33 -2.88 -36.14
C TYR A 676 31.96 -4.22 -36.50
N VAL A 677 31.13 -5.27 -36.50
CA VAL A 677 31.56 -6.64 -36.75
C VAL A 677 30.70 -7.26 -37.84
N ARG A 678 31.33 -8.13 -38.64
CA ARG A 678 30.59 -9.10 -39.47
C ARG A 678 30.07 -10.20 -38.55
N VAL A 679 28.77 -10.48 -38.59
CA VAL A 679 28.13 -11.43 -37.66
C VAL A 679 28.28 -12.84 -38.18
N SER A 680 28.23 -13.82 -37.28
CA SER A 680 28.42 -15.24 -37.63
C SER A 680 27.48 -15.68 -38.76
N GLY A 681 28.05 -16.27 -39.83
CA GLY A 681 27.29 -16.74 -41.00
C GLY A 681 27.18 -15.76 -42.18
N GLY A 682 27.79 -14.56 -42.11
CA GLY A 682 27.90 -13.62 -43.24
C GLY A 682 29.04 -13.92 -44.23
N GLU A 683 29.00 -13.30 -45.42
CA GLU A 683 30.10 -13.32 -46.39
C GLU A 683 31.32 -12.57 -45.81
N ALA A 684 32.48 -13.24 -45.75
CA ALA A 684 33.75 -12.70 -45.22
C ALA A 684 33.79 -12.36 -43.71
N THR A 685 33.20 -13.21 -42.86
CA THR A 685 33.31 -13.07 -41.40
C THR A 685 34.74 -13.23 -40.89
N SER A 686 35.33 -12.15 -40.36
CA SER A 686 36.57 -12.20 -39.58
C SER A 686 36.25 -12.33 -38.09
N ARG A 687 36.61 -13.47 -37.50
CA ARG A 687 36.37 -13.79 -36.07
C ARG A 687 37.41 -13.14 -35.14
N LEU A 688 37.77 -11.89 -35.44
CA LEU A 688 38.79 -11.15 -34.71
C LEU A 688 38.19 -10.55 -33.42
N PRO A 689 38.96 -10.43 -32.33
CA PRO A 689 38.49 -9.75 -31.12
C PRO A 689 38.21 -8.27 -31.37
N ASP A 690 37.39 -7.64 -30.52
CA ASP A 690 36.93 -6.24 -30.63
C ASP A 690 38.05 -5.23 -30.91
N SER A 691 39.24 -5.42 -30.31
CA SER A 691 40.40 -4.53 -30.46
C SER A 691 41.01 -4.53 -31.86
N GLU A 692 40.75 -5.56 -32.66
CA GLU A 692 41.31 -5.74 -33.99
C GLU A 692 40.29 -5.50 -35.11
N GLN A 693 39.04 -5.20 -34.74
CA GLN A 693 37.96 -4.94 -35.68
C GLN A 693 38.21 -3.63 -36.45
N LYS A 694 38.18 -3.72 -37.79
CA LYS A 694 38.41 -2.59 -38.72
C LYS A 694 37.20 -2.24 -39.57
N ASN A 695 36.07 -2.92 -39.37
CA ASN A 695 34.86 -2.67 -40.16
C ASN A 695 34.21 -1.34 -39.77
N GLY A 696 33.43 -0.79 -40.69
CA GLY A 696 32.71 0.46 -40.53
C GLY A 696 31.19 0.29 -40.38
N PRO A 697 30.44 1.42 -40.39
CA PRO A 697 29.00 1.44 -40.20
C PRO A 697 28.21 0.65 -41.26
N GLU A 698 28.83 0.24 -42.36
CA GLU A 698 28.22 -0.67 -43.35
C GLU A 698 27.84 -2.05 -42.79
N CYS A 699 28.39 -2.45 -41.64
CA CYS A 699 27.98 -3.69 -40.96
C CYS A 699 26.73 -3.52 -40.11
N PHE A 700 26.27 -2.29 -39.86
CA PHE A 700 25.13 -2.03 -38.98
C PHE A 700 23.86 -2.79 -39.38
N PRO A 701 23.42 -2.84 -40.66
CA PRO A 701 22.27 -3.63 -41.06
C PRO A 701 22.39 -5.10 -40.66
N GLU A 702 23.54 -5.73 -40.97
CA GLU A 702 23.82 -7.13 -40.64
C GLU A 702 23.80 -7.39 -39.12
N MET A 703 24.31 -6.45 -38.33
CA MET A 703 24.25 -6.50 -36.86
C MET A 703 22.82 -6.39 -36.33
N VAL A 704 21.97 -5.56 -36.95
CA VAL A 704 20.53 -5.44 -36.58
C VAL A 704 19.77 -6.70 -36.98
N GLU A 705 20.00 -7.26 -38.18
CA GLU A 705 19.39 -8.54 -38.59
C GLU A 705 19.77 -9.68 -37.63
N TYR A 706 20.99 -9.66 -37.08
CA TYR A 706 21.42 -10.66 -36.09
C TYR A 706 20.83 -10.43 -34.69
N LEU A 707 20.65 -9.16 -34.27
CA LEU A 707 19.88 -8.85 -33.07
C LEU A 707 18.46 -9.38 -33.21
N ASP A 708 17.81 -9.15 -34.35
CA ASP A 708 16.47 -9.66 -34.65
C ASP A 708 16.40 -11.19 -34.59
N LYS A 709 17.42 -11.89 -35.12
CA LYS A 709 17.53 -13.36 -34.97
C LYS A 709 17.54 -13.79 -33.49
N ASN A 710 18.30 -13.10 -32.63
CA ASN A 710 18.36 -13.43 -31.20
C ASN A 710 17.08 -13.03 -30.44
N VAL A 711 16.42 -11.93 -30.81
CA VAL A 711 15.07 -11.61 -30.35
C VAL A 711 14.12 -12.75 -30.71
N GLY A 712 14.16 -13.23 -31.96
CA GLY A 712 13.38 -14.37 -32.42
C GLY A 712 13.60 -15.63 -31.59
N ARG A 713 14.85 -15.96 -31.25
CA ARG A 713 15.17 -17.10 -30.38
C ARG A 713 14.57 -16.97 -28.98
N LEU A 714 14.64 -15.79 -28.37
CA LEU A 714 14.06 -15.54 -27.03
C LEU A 714 12.53 -15.62 -27.05
N VAL A 715 11.89 -14.98 -28.03
CA VAL A 715 10.43 -15.00 -28.20
C VAL A 715 9.94 -16.42 -28.50
N ASN A 716 10.60 -17.13 -29.42
CA ASN A 716 10.24 -18.52 -29.74
C ASN A 716 10.46 -19.43 -28.53
N ALA A 717 11.47 -19.22 -27.69
CA ALA A 717 11.64 -20.02 -26.48
C ALA A 717 10.46 -19.86 -25.52
N VAL A 718 9.90 -18.65 -25.36
CA VAL A 718 8.67 -18.42 -24.58
C VAL A 718 7.48 -19.19 -25.18
N ASP A 719 7.34 -19.15 -26.51
CA ASP A 719 6.27 -19.84 -27.24
C ASP A 719 6.41 -21.38 -27.16
N ASP A 720 7.60 -21.92 -27.40
CA ASP A 720 7.92 -23.35 -27.35
C ASP A 720 7.76 -23.95 -25.94
N LEU A 721 7.98 -23.13 -24.91
CA LEU A 721 7.75 -23.51 -23.51
C LEU A 721 6.27 -23.50 -23.11
N GLY A 722 5.38 -22.96 -23.96
CA GLY A 722 3.94 -22.87 -23.70
C GLY A 722 3.55 -21.83 -22.65
N ILE A 723 4.41 -20.84 -22.40
CA ILE A 723 4.22 -19.82 -21.35
C ILE A 723 3.84 -18.43 -21.90
N SER A 724 3.53 -18.31 -23.19
CA SER A 724 3.26 -17.02 -23.86
C SER A 724 2.13 -16.22 -23.22
N ASN A 725 1.01 -16.88 -22.88
CA ASN A 725 -0.16 -16.18 -22.31
C ASN A 725 0.14 -15.56 -20.93
N ASN A 726 1.16 -16.07 -20.24
CA ASN A 726 1.59 -15.57 -18.94
C ASN A 726 2.99 -14.93 -19.01
N THR A 727 3.38 -14.37 -20.16
CA THR A 727 4.68 -13.70 -20.33
C THR A 727 4.51 -12.38 -21.07
N ILE A 728 4.94 -11.29 -20.45
CA ILE A 728 5.11 -10.01 -21.12
C ILE A 728 6.52 -9.93 -21.71
N ILE A 729 6.61 -9.64 -23.01
CA ILE A 729 7.86 -9.41 -23.73
C ILE A 729 7.91 -7.94 -24.15
N LEU A 730 8.96 -7.23 -23.75
CA LEU A 730 9.22 -5.84 -24.13
C LEU A 730 10.52 -5.76 -24.92
N PHE A 731 10.51 -5.07 -26.05
CA PHE A 731 11.70 -4.70 -26.80
C PHE A 731 11.87 -3.18 -26.77
N CYS A 732 13.03 -2.71 -26.29
CA CYS A 732 13.39 -1.30 -26.21
C CYS A 732 14.90 -1.10 -26.52
N ALA A 733 15.41 0.13 -26.53
CA ALA A 733 16.83 0.44 -26.72
C ALA A 733 17.33 1.52 -25.74
N ASP A 734 18.64 1.55 -25.50
CA ASP A 734 19.24 2.43 -24.49
C ASP A 734 19.50 3.86 -24.94
N ASN A 735 19.63 4.08 -26.25
CA ASN A 735 19.74 5.39 -26.88
C ASN A 735 19.57 5.24 -28.40
N GLY A 736 19.46 6.38 -29.10
CA GLY A 736 19.42 6.41 -30.56
C GLY A 736 20.69 5.86 -31.23
N THR A 737 20.62 5.68 -32.54
CA THR A 737 21.67 5.01 -33.32
C THR A 737 23.00 5.77 -33.28
N HIS A 738 24.10 5.03 -33.30
CA HIS A 738 25.44 5.59 -33.36
C HIS A 738 25.64 6.54 -34.57
N GLY A 739 26.20 7.72 -34.32
CA GLY A 739 26.26 8.84 -35.27
C GLY A 739 26.82 8.55 -36.68
N PRO A 740 27.81 7.68 -36.89
CA PRO A 740 28.30 7.32 -38.22
C PRO A 740 27.30 6.53 -39.08
N VAL A 741 26.27 5.93 -38.49
CA VAL A 741 25.27 5.16 -39.24
C VAL A 741 24.29 6.11 -39.93
N THR A 742 23.88 5.74 -41.15
CA THR A 742 22.81 6.42 -41.88
C THR A 742 21.74 5.42 -42.28
N SER A 743 20.53 5.63 -41.77
CA SER A 743 19.33 4.83 -42.08
C SER A 743 18.47 5.54 -43.12
N ILE A 744 17.54 4.79 -43.71
CA ILE A 744 16.53 5.31 -44.64
C ILE A 744 15.18 5.22 -43.92
N TRP A 745 14.43 6.32 -43.85
CA TRP A 745 13.19 6.40 -43.04
C TRP A 745 12.07 7.17 -43.73
N GLY A 746 10.83 6.81 -43.41
CA GLY A 746 9.60 7.45 -43.88
C GLY A 746 9.27 7.15 -45.33
N GLU A 747 8.11 7.61 -45.79
CA GLU A 747 7.63 7.38 -47.16
C GLU A 747 8.55 8.03 -48.21
N ASN A 748 9.13 9.18 -47.87
CA ASN A 748 10.03 9.92 -48.75
C ASN A 748 11.47 9.34 -48.81
N ARG A 749 11.72 8.22 -48.13
CA ARG A 749 13.04 7.55 -48.06
C ARG A 749 14.16 8.51 -47.62
N THR A 750 13.87 9.34 -46.64
CA THR A 750 14.80 10.34 -46.10
C THR A 750 16.00 9.65 -45.45
N ARG A 751 17.20 10.17 -45.70
CA ARG A 751 18.44 9.67 -45.08
C ARG A 751 18.61 10.30 -43.71
N ILE A 752 18.56 9.48 -42.66
CA ILE A 752 18.67 9.93 -41.27
C ILE A 752 20.00 9.44 -40.71
N LYS A 753 20.83 10.39 -40.28
CA LYS A 753 22.07 10.09 -39.58
C LYS A 753 21.77 9.84 -38.09
N GLY A 754 22.38 8.80 -37.52
CA GLY A 754 22.23 8.48 -36.10
C GLY A 754 22.53 9.68 -35.18
N GLY A 755 21.90 9.70 -34.01
CA GLY A 755 21.95 10.84 -33.09
C GLY A 755 22.44 10.52 -31.68
N LYS A 756 23.03 9.34 -31.41
CA LYS A 756 23.63 9.02 -30.11
C LYS A 756 24.48 10.19 -29.58
N MET A 757 24.32 10.50 -28.29
CA MET A 757 24.91 11.63 -27.56
C MET A 757 24.42 13.03 -27.96
N THR A 758 23.41 13.14 -28.84
CA THR A 758 22.74 14.42 -29.13
C THR A 758 21.45 14.52 -28.34
N MET A 759 21.09 15.72 -27.89
CA MET A 759 19.85 15.99 -27.13
C MET A 759 18.60 16.11 -28.03
N THR A 760 18.61 15.41 -29.17
CA THR A 760 17.59 15.46 -30.23
C THR A 760 16.81 14.15 -30.26
N ASP A 761 15.65 14.10 -30.91
CA ASP A 761 14.88 12.85 -31.06
C ASP A 761 15.71 11.74 -31.73
N ARG A 762 16.71 12.06 -32.57
CA ARG A 762 17.64 11.06 -33.16
C ARG A 762 18.56 10.41 -32.13
N GLY A 763 18.76 11.05 -30.99
CA GLY A 763 19.55 10.55 -29.87
C GLY A 763 18.72 9.91 -28.77
N SER A 764 17.47 10.36 -28.58
CA SER A 764 16.63 9.95 -27.45
C SER A 764 15.43 9.09 -27.82
N ARG A 765 14.83 9.21 -29.01
CA ARG A 765 13.63 8.46 -29.39
C ARG A 765 14.00 7.04 -29.79
N VAL A 766 13.55 6.07 -29.00
CA VAL A 766 13.91 4.65 -29.10
C VAL A 766 12.68 3.80 -29.40
N PRO A 767 12.83 2.61 -30.01
CA PRO A 767 11.70 1.72 -30.24
C PRO A 767 11.13 1.21 -28.92
N LEU A 768 9.81 1.03 -28.84
CA LEU A 768 9.16 0.25 -27.80
C LEU A 768 8.06 -0.62 -28.41
N ILE A 769 8.25 -1.94 -28.31
CA ILE A 769 7.29 -2.96 -28.75
C ILE A 769 6.97 -3.86 -27.54
N VAL A 770 5.69 -4.08 -27.27
CA VAL A 770 5.24 -4.89 -26.13
C VAL A 770 4.26 -5.97 -26.58
N ARG A 771 4.54 -7.24 -26.27
CA ARG A 771 3.64 -8.37 -26.51
C ARG A 771 3.25 -9.01 -25.19
N TRP A 772 1.94 -9.13 -24.96
CA TRP A 772 1.38 -9.90 -23.85
C TRP A 772 0.02 -10.47 -24.25
N PRO A 773 -0.03 -11.71 -24.80
CA PRO A 773 -1.26 -12.31 -25.31
C PRO A 773 -2.38 -12.32 -24.26
N GLY A 774 -3.59 -11.95 -24.67
CA GLY A 774 -4.76 -11.86 -23.79
C GLY A 774 -4.85 -10.58 -22.94
N THR A 775 -3.76 -9.81 -22.85
CA THR A 775 -3.73 -8.51 -22.12
C THR A 775 -3.55 -7.33 -23.06
N VAL A 776 -2.56 -7.42 -23.96
CA VAL A 776 -2.27 -6.39 -24.98
C VAL A 776 -2.99 -6.74 -26.27
N GLN A 777 -3.72 -5.77 -26.83
CA GLN A 777 -4.36 -5.93 -28.14
C GLN A 777 -3.30 -6.10 -29.24
N SER A 778 -3.40 -7.19 -29.99
CA SER A 778 -2.51 -7.50 -31.11
C SER A 778 -2.61 -6.44 -32.22
N GLY A 779 -1.46 -5.99 -32.71
CA GLY A 779 -1.35 -5.00 -33.78
C GLY A 779 -1.76 -3.59 -33.36
N ALA A 780 -1.86 -3.31 -32.06
CA ALA A 780 -2.23 -1.99 -31.56
C ALA A 780 -1.09 -0.99 -31.69
N GLN A 781 -1.43 0.29 -31.77
CA GLN A 781 -0.49 1.39 -31.71
C GLN A 781 -0.91 2.34 -30.58
N CYS A 782 0.06 2.76 -29.77
CA CYS A 782 -0.12 3.76 -28.73
C CYS A 782 0.78 4.96 -29.02
N ASP A 783 0.18 6.15 -29.09
CA ASP A 783 0.89 7.40 -29.36
C ASP A 783 1.22 8.18 -28.08
N ASP A 784 1.05 7.59 -26.90
CA ASP A 784 1.39 8.21 -25.62
C ASP A 784 2.91 8.31 -25.44
N LEU A 785 3.33 9.33 -24.68
CA LEU A 785 4.73 9.49 -24.30
C LEU A 785 5.10 8.43 -23.24
N VAL A 786 6.23 7.76 -23.46
CA VAL A 786 6.85 6.84 -22.50
C VAL A 786 8.33 7.19 -22.38
N GLU A 787 8.90 7.08 -21.19
CA GLU A 787 10.35 7.19 -20.97
C GLU A 787 10.90 5.98 -20.22
N LEU A 788 12.23 5.82 -20.21
CA LEU A 788 12.85 4.67 -19.54
C LEU A 788 12.56 4.61 -18.04
N ALA A 789 12.37 5.76 -17.38
CA ALA A 789 11.99 5.80 -15.97
C ALA A 789 10.66 5.08 -15.67
N ASP A 790 9.80 4.91 -16.68
CA ASP A 790 8.47 4.30 -16.55
C ASP A 790 8.50 2.76 -16.42
N PHE A 791 9.62 2.12 -16.76
CA PHE A 791 9.73 0.65 -16.75
C PHE A 791 9.68 0.08 -15.34
N LEU A 792 10.43 0.66 -14.39
CA LEU A 792 10.37 0.22 -12.99
C LEU A 792 8.94 0.29 -12.43
N PRO A 793 8.23 1.43 -12.43
CA PRO A 793 6.89 1.48 -11.87
C PRO A 793 5.92 0.56 -12.64
N THR A 794 6.09 0.35 -13.95
CA THR A 794 5.28 -0.61 -14.70
C THR A 794 5.50 -2.04 -14.21
N PHE A 795 6.75 -2.49 -14.04
CA PHE A 795 7.06 -3.84 -13.54
C PHE A 795 6.58 -4.05 -12.11
N LEU A 796 6.71 -3.05 -11.25
CA LEU A 796 6.18 -3.13 -9.89
C LEU A 796 4.66 -3.27 -9.88
N GLU A 797 3.94 -2.61 -10.80
CA GLU A 797 2.48 -2.73 -10.89
C GLU A 797 2.06 -4.12 -11.39
N ILE A 798 2.75 -4.63 -12.43
CA ILE A 798 2.51 -5.96 -12.98
C ILE A 798 2.64 -7.05 -11.90
N ALA A 799 3.69 -6.96 -11.09
CA ALA A 799 4.03 -7.98 -10.10
C ALA A 799 3.46 -7.69 -8.69
N THR A 800 2.73 -6.58 -8.50
CA THR A 800 2.29 -6.12 -7.17
C THR A 800 3.46 -6.00 -6.17
N ALA A 801 4.63 -5.58 -6.68
CA ALA A 801 5.87 -5.53 -5.92
C ALA A 801 6.01 -4.24 -5.10
N PRO A 802 6.74 -4.29 -3.96
CA PRO A 802 6.96 -3.13 -3.11
C PRO A 802 7.63 -1.96 -3.84
N GLN A 803 7.33 -0.75 -3.39
CA GLN A 803 8.02 0.46 -3.85
C GLN A 803 9.48 0.45 -3.39
N PRO A 804 10.40 1.05 -4.18
CA PRO A 804 11.80 1.13 -3.83
C PRO A 804 12.07 2.28 -2.86
N MET A 805 13.27 2.30 -2.28
CA MET A 805 13.67 3.34 -1.32
C MET A 805 13.88 4.73 -1.94
N GLN A 806 14.25 4.81 -3.22
CA GLN A 806 14.49 6.08 -3.90
C GLN A 806 13.20 6.70 -4.44
N ARG A 807 13.25 8.02 -4.69
CA ARG A 807 12.23 8.71 -5.50
C ARG A 807 12.22 8.15 -6.93
N ILE A 808 11.05 7.67 -7.35
CA ILE A 808 10.76 7.31 -8.74
C ILE A 808 10.23 8.55 -9.46
N HIS A 809 10.73 8.80 -10.66
CA HIS A 809 10.27 9.86 -11.55
C HIS A 809 9.35 9.33 -12.67
N GLY A 810 9.39 8.03 -12.93
CA GLY A 810 8.51 7.37 -13.89
C GLY A 810 7.06 7.20 -13.42
N GLN A 811 6.18 6.98 -14.40
CA GLN A 811 4.78 6.63 -14.26
C GLN A 811 4.55 5.27 -14.95
N SER A 812 3.70 4.42 -14.37
CA SER A 812 3.37 3.14 -15.03
C SER A 812 2.59 3.35 -16.32
N PHE A 813 2.97 2.62 -17.38
CA PHE A 813 2.23 2.55 -18.66
C PHE A 813 1.41 1.25 -18.80
N LEU A 814 1.23 0.49 -17.71
CA LEU A 814 0.36 -0.69 -17.70
C LEU A 814 -1.09 -0.40 -18.14
N PRO A 815 -1.72 0.73 -17.77
CA PRO A 815 -3.06 1.06 -18.25
C PRO A 815 -3.15 1.15 -19.79
N GLN A 816 -2.15 1.76 -20.44
CA GLN A 816 -2.06 1.82 -21.90
C GLN A 816 -1.99 0.41 -22.51
N LEU A 817 -1.19 -0.48 -21.92
CA LEU A 817 -1.10 -1.88 -22.37
C LEU A 817 -2.44 -2.62 -22.31
N ARG A 818 -3.29 -2.30 -21.32
CA ARG A 818 -4.61 -2.90 -21.12
C ARG A 818 -5.73 -2.22 -21.93
N GLY A 819 -5.43 -1.13 -22.63
CA GLY A 819 -6.43 -0.31 -23.32
C GLY A 819 -7.40 0.39 -22.36
N GLU A 820 -6.97 0.67 -21.13
CA GLU A 820 -7.75 1.43 -20.15
C GLU A 820 -7.74 2.93 -20.50
N ASP A 821 -8.84 3.62 -20.21
CA ASP A 821 -8.93 5.09 -20.34
C ASP A 821 -8.18 5.75 -19.17
N ALA A 822 -6.88 5.94 -19.35
CA ALA A 822 -5.95 6.46 -18.35
C ALA A 822 -5.23 7.71 -18.85
N HIS A 823 -4.80 8.55 -17.91
CA HIS A 823 -4.11 9.79 -18.22
C HIS A 823 -2.76 9.53 -18.92
N SER A 824 -2.64 9.98 -20.17
CA SER A 824 -1.39 9.96 -20.95
C SER A 824 -0.38 10.94 -20.36
N ARG A 825 0.90 10.55 -20.32
CA ARG A 825 1.99 11.45 -19.91
C ARG A 825 2.11 12.62 -20.89
N GLU A 826 2.24 13.83 -20.36
CA GLU A 826 2.31 15.07 -21.17
C GLU A 826 3.74 15.45 -21.57
N TRP A 827 4.74 15.00 -20.80
CA TRP A 827 6.15 15.30 -21.02
C TRP A 827 7.09 14.19 -20.54
N VAL A 828 8.27 14.11 -21.15
CA VAL A 828 9.41 13.27 -20.72
C VAL A 828 10.63 14.14 -20.43
N HIS A 829 11.55 13.60 -19.63
CA HIS A 829 12.80 14.25 -19.31
C HIS A 829 13.96 13.55 -20.00
N ILE A 830 14.86 14.34 -20.59
CA ILE A 830 16.07 13.84 -21.26
C ILE A 830 17.26 14.56 -20.64
N GLU A 831 18.25 13.81 -20.15
CA GLU A 831 19.45 14.38 -19.54
C GLU A 831 20.73 13.71 -20.02
N TYR A 832 21.71 14.54 -20.35
CA TYR A 832 23.06 14.07 -20.62
C TYR A 832 24.10 15.11 -20.20
N LYS A 833 25.07 14.67 -19.40
CA LYS A 833 26.13 15.50 -18.81
C LYS A 833 25.57 16.68 -18.01
N LYS A 834 25.48 17.85 -18.63
CA LYS A 834 25.04 19.11 -18.01
C LYS A 834 23.79 19.67 -18.69
N GLU A 835 23.26 19.00 -19.69
CA GLU A 835 22.11 19.45 -20.47
C GLU A 835 20.89 18.63 -20.07
N ARG A 836 19.77 19.32 -19.86
CA ARG A 836 18.48 18.71 -19.51
C ARG A 836 17.38 19.33 -20.35
N HIS A 837 16.54 18.49 -20.94
CA HIS A 837 15.40 18.89 -21.75
C HIS A 837 14.10 18.32 -21.18
N ILE A 838 13.04 19.13 -21.22
CA ILE A 838 11.66 18.64 -21.18
C ILE A 838 11.18 18.48 -22.62
N ARG A 839 10.62 17.32 -22.95
CA ARG A 839 10.10 17.00 -24.27
C ARG A 839 8.62 16.64 -24.16
N THR A 840 7.74 17.43 -24.76
CA THR A 840 6.30 17.09 -24.89
C THR A 840 6.07 16.36 -26.20
N LYS A 841 4.85 16.34 -26.76
CA LYS A 841 4.66 15.95 -28.18
C LYS A 841 5.10 17.05 -29.14
N GLU A 842 4.87 18.31 -28.77
CA GLU A 842 5.05 19.47 -29.66
C GLU A 842 6.37 20.23 -29.43
N TRP A 843 6.94 20.18 -28.23
CA TRP A 843 8.02 21.08 -27.83
C TRP A 843 9.21 20.33 -27.22
N ILE A 844 10.40 20.91 -27.38
CA ILE A 844 11.62 20.65 -26.60
C ILE A 844 11.97 21.93 -25.86
N TYR A 845 12.13 21.84 -24.55
CA TYR A 845 12.56 22.96 -23.71
C TYR A 845 13.85 22.60 -22.98
N ALA A 846 14.93 23.31 -23.29
CA ALA A 846 16.20 23.17 -22.57
C ALA A 846 16.18 23.98 -21.27
N ASP A 847 16.84 23.46 -20.23
CA ASP A 847 16.91 24.11 -18.92
C ASP A 847 17.56 25.50 -18.90
N LYS A 848 18.25 25.87 -20.00
CA LYS A 848 18.79 27.22 -20.25
C LYS A 848 17.79 28.20 -20.87
N GLY A 849 16.53 27.80 -21.08
CA GLY A 849 15.45 28.66 -21.56
C GLY A 849 15.13 28.55 -23.04
N THR A 850 15.89 27.78 -23.81
CA THR A 850 15.67 27.55 -25.24
C THR A 850 14.43 26.68 -25.44
N LEU A 851 13.46 27.13 -26.25
CA LEU A 851 12.28 26.37 -26.63
C LEU A 851 12.34 26.15 -28.14
N THR A 852 12.13 24.92 -28.57
CA THR A 852 12.17 24.55 -29.98
C THR A 852 10.95 23.68 -30.28
N LYS A 853 10.23 24.00 -31.35
CA LYS A 853 9.12 23.16 -31.82
C LYS A 853 9.67 21.87 -32.40
N VAL A 854 9.02 20.75 -32.15
CA VAL A 854 9.49 19.46 -32.67
C VAL A 854 8.99 19.20 -34.07
N ASN A 855 9.94 18.78 -34.90
CA ASN A 855 9.69 18.33 -36.25
C ASN A 855 9.60 16.80 -36.31
N GLU A 856 8.95 16.34 -37.37
CA GLU A 856 8.98 14.93 -37.75
C GLU A 856 10.44 14.45 -37.91
N LEU A 857 10.67 13.19 -37.55
CA LEU A 857 12.00 12.59 -37.64
C LEU A 857 12.52 12.68 -39.09
N GLY A 858 13.76 13.14 -39.27
CA GLY A 858 14.38 13.28 -40.59
C GLY A 858 14.17 14.63 -41.27
N GLN A 859 13.29 15.49 -40.75
CA GLN A 859 13.31 16.91 -41.08
C GLN A 859 14.46 17.62 -40.33
N PRO A 860 14.97 18.76 -40.84
CA PRO A 860 15.91 19.60 -40.10
C PRO A 860 15.34 19.99 -38.73
N GLU A 861 16.20 20.16 -37.73
CA GLU A 861 15.78 20.71 -36.43
C GLU A 861 15.32 22.17 -36.61
N ASN A 862 14.24 22.56 -35.93
CA ASN A 862 13.77 23.95 -35.97
C ASN A 862 14.75 24.89 -35.28
N ASP A 863 14.77 26.14 -35.74
CA ASP A 863 15.39 27.22 -34.97
C ASP A 863 14.66 27.41 -33.63
N PRO A 864 15.36 27.84 -32.57
CA PRO A 864 14.71 28.21 -31.32
C PRO A 864 13.66 29.30 -31.53
N GLU A 865 12.51 29.14 -30.88
CA GLU A 865 11.47 30.17 -30.83
C GLU A 865 12.02 31.44 -30.15
N GLU A 866 11.61 32.62 -30.61
CA GLU A 866 11.96 33.89 -29.98
C GLU A 866 11.48 33.94 -28.52
N GLN A 867 12.18 34.70 -27.67
CA GLN A 867 11.97 34.65 -26.22
C GLN A 867 10.59 35.16 -25.77
N ASN A 868 9.98 36.06 -26.55
CA ASN A 868 8.66 36.63 -26.27
C ASN A 868 7.50 35.78 -26.80
N ASP A 869 7.75 34.88 -27.75
CA ASP A 869 6.76 33.95 -28.26
C ASP A 869 6.61 32.75 -27.31
N GLN A 870 5.37 32.26 -27.18
CA GLN A 870 5.01 31.09 -26.36
C GLN A 870 5.46 31.21 -24.88
N SER A 871 5.41 32.41 -24.30
CA SER A 871 5.80 32.66 -22.90
C SER A 871 5.10 31.73 -21.89
N ALA A 872 3.82 31.44 -22.11
CA ALA A 872 3.04 30.49 -21.32
C ALA A 872 3.64 29.07 -21.33
N VAL A 873 4.06 28.57 -22.50
CA VAL A 873 4.71 27.26 -22.64
C VAL A 873 6.04 27.26 -21.88
N ARG A 874 6.84 28.33 -21.98
CA ARG A 874 8.11 28.44 -21.25
C ARG A 874 7.90 28.46 -19.74
N ASP A 875 6.87 29.15 -19.26
CA ASP A 875 6.52 29.19 -17.83
C ASP A 875 6.10 27.80 -17.34
N GLU A 876 5.31 27.08 -18.12
CA GLU A 876 4.90 25.70 -17.82
C GLU A 876 6.12 24.75 -17.75
N MET A 877 7.00 24.79 -18.75
CA MET A 877 8.20 23.95 -18.78
C MET A 877 9.17 24.26 -17.63
N ARG A 878 9.25 25.52 -17.20
CA ARG A 878 10.00 25.91 -16.00
C ARG A 878 9.40 25.32 -14.73
N LYS A 879 8.08 25.29 -14.61
CA LYS A 879 7.40 24.64 -13.47
C LYS A 879 7.65 23.13 -13.47
N ILE A 880 7.69 22.50 -14.64
CA ILE A 880 8.03 21.08 -14.77
C ILE A 880 9.45 20.83 -14.23
N PHE A 881 10.45 21.61 -14.65
CA PHE A 881 11.81 21.48 -14.12
C PHE A 881 11.88 21.69 -12.60
N ALA A 882 11.18 22.71 -12.07
CA ALA A 882 11.11 22.96 -10.63
C ALA A 882 10.52 21.76 -9.87
N SER A 883 9.42 21.19 -10.39
CA SER A 883 8.79 19.98 -9.83
C SER A 883 9.71 18.75 -9.84
N ILE A 884 10.50 18.57 -10.91
CA ILE A 884 11.52 17.51 -10.96
C ILE A 884 12.57 17.75 -9.86
N ASP A 885 13.04 18.99 -9.71
CA ASP A 885 14.07 19.36 -8.73
C ASP A 885 13.56 19.45 -7.27
N GLY A 886 12.24 19.35 -7.04
CA GLY A 886 11.62 19.42 -5.70
C GLY A 886 11.46 20.85 -5.16
N VAL A 887 11.32 21.84 -6.06
CA VAL A 887 11.23 23.29 -5.77
C VAL A 887 9.84 23.84 -6.05
#